data_AF-A0A9D9I807-F1
#
_entry.id   AF-A0A9D9I807-F1
#
_cell.length_a   1.000
_cell.length_b   1.000
_cell.length_c   1.000
_cell.angle_alpha   90.00
_cell.angle_beta   90.00
_cell.angle_gamma   90.00
#
_symmetry.space_group_name_H-M   'P 1'
#
loop_
_entity.id
_entity.type
_entity.pdbx_description
1 polymer ?
#
loop_
_entity_poly.entity_id
_entity_poly.type
_entity_poly.pdbx_seq_one_letter_code
_entity_poly.pdbx_strand_id
1 'polypeptide(L)'
;MLTASGRYDGSSKFPKDSRFGFFPSFSAGWRISREGFMKWSDPVLSNLTLRASWGNIGNQNIGAYAYIPEMVPGKSGWIVNDKPTYTVGAPSLVSADFTWERVQTLNLGVDLALFDNRFDAIFDWYQRDTKGMLDEGVELPSVLGAAAPLENVANLRTKGWGLQVNWRDHFGQVAYHVGFTLSDRNTYITKINNEVGLLSDYYVGQNINEQWGYVTDRYYTEADFDADGNLLPGIPRVEGYTPKPGDILYKDFNDDGLINSGNNTLDDPGDRKIIGDRGRHYQYGITGGLSWKGISFSFILQGVGQRDMWNDSNLFWPFGDADATIFKSQLDYWTPENTDAYYPRLYEKATGNTSANRLTQTKYKLNGAYLNIKNITLSYTLPRDSRDMVAANILRDLKQAAADIREGGNGNNTVNTDVVNTFLSRFALFEGTWRKYHGLQDADTYLQAAADAALAVINTGKYSVNPSYDALFNSEDLTGAASIILFRQYTGGELGHNYTRRIRTGELTFEATKDLVDSYLCSDGKPISTSDVFEDAPGEEGKDRLREYDRFRNRDRRLYVTIVPPYNENMSDSKDSEYKVMLDDADNASWTGTKRLPMTNFKGQVCNSQPNLMESSNFTNWGKTHMGFCMWKYYNTTTPSTTANSDNTTDAPIFRYEEVLLNYAEAMCEQGAGIRLSRPEATITGPQIRCCGKSAGNAAWNSWVKASHSGIYAAGR
;
A
#
# COMPACT_ATOMS: atom_id res chain seq x y z
N MET A 1 7.03 2.86 24.56
CA MET A 1 6.28 3.75 23.65
C MET A 1 4.91 4.02 24.25
N LEU A 2 4.48 5.27 24.24
CA LEU A 2 3.15 5.68 24.70
C LEU A 2 2.49 6.47 23.59
N THR A 3 1.21 6.24 23.36
CA THR A 3 0.42 6.95 22.35
C THR A 3 -0.95 7.27 22.91
N ALA A 4 -1.43 8.48 22.63
CA ALA A 4 -2.77 8.92 22.96
C ALA A 4 -3.39 9.58 21.73
N SER A 5 -4.68 9.38 21.53
CA SER A 5 -5.46 10.04 20.48
C SER A 5 -6.84 10.38 21.00
N GLY A 6 -7.36 11.54 20.61
CA GLY A 6 -8.71 11.97 20.92
C GLY A 6 -9.40 12.45 19.67
N ARG A 7 -10.62 11.97 19.44
CA ARG A 7 -11.43 12.33 18.27
C ARG A 7 -12.77 12.88 18.71
N TYR A 8 -13.20 13.99 18.11
CA TYR A 8 -14.51 14.60 18.35
C TYR A 8 -15.29 14.57 17.04
N ASP A 9 -16.30 13.70 16.95
CA ASP A 9 -17.06 13.46 15.72
C ASP A 9 -18.49 13.98 15.85
N GLY A 10 -19.04 14.50 14.75
CA GLY A 10 -20.42 14.96 14.66
C GLY A 10 -21.19 14.19 13.58
N SER A 11 -22.44 13.85 13.85
CA SER A 11 -23.34 13.21 12.86
C SER A 11 -24.74 13.76 12.91
N SER A 12 -25.25 14.19 11.74
CA SER A 12 -26.60 14.73 11.58
C SER A 12 -27.72 13.72 11.84
N LYS A 13 -27.39 12.44 11.97
CA LYS A 13 -28.35 11.37 12.27
C LYS A 13 -28.83 11.38 13.72
N PHE A 14 -28.10 12.03 14.61
CA PHE A 14 -28.47 12.17 16.02
C PHE A 14 -29.20 13.50 16.27
N PRO A 15 -30.03 13.56 17.33
CA PRO A 15 -30.62 14.81 17.82
C PRO A 15 -29.58 15.91 18.02
N LYS A 16 -30.01 17.18 17.98
CA LYS A 16 -29.12 18.34 18.04
C LYS A 16 -28.18 18.30 19.25
N ASP A 17 -28.67 17.88 20.40
CA ASP A 17 -27.93 17.88 21.67
C ASP A 17 -26.97 16.68 21.81
N SER A 18 -27.21 15.60 21.05
CA SER A 18 -26.41 14.37 21.04
C SER A 18 -25.58 14.19 19.76
N ARG A 19 -25.55 15.24 18.91
CA ARG A 19 -24.92 15.24 17.58
C ARG A 19 -23.43 14.91 17.62
N PHE A 20 -22.75 15.32 18.68
CA PHE A 20 -21.31 15.18 18.81
C PHE A 20 -20.91 14.17 19.88
N GLY A 21 -19.87 13.37 19.60
CA GLY A 21 -19.28 12.42 20.52
C GLY A 21 -17.76 12.57 20.60
N PHE A 22 -17.21 12.47 21.81
CA PHE A 22 -15.77 12.42 22.04
C PHE A 22 -15.29 10.97 22.30
N PHE A 23 -14.26 10.57 21.58
CA PHE A 23 -13.76 9.19 21.48
C PHE A 23 -12.24 9.16 21.71
N PRO A 24 -11.81 8.97 22.97
CA PRO A 24 -10.39 8.85 23.32
C PRO A 24 -9.85 7.44 23.11
N SER A 25 -8.53 7.33 22.91
CA SER A 25 -7.78 6.09 22.91
C SER A 25 -6.37 6.28 23.46
N PHE A 26 -5.86 5.25 24.13
CA PHE A 26 -4.55 5.19 24.74
C PHE A 26 -3.91 3.84 24.45
N SER A 27 -2.61 3.83 24.16
CA SER A 27 -1.84 2.61 24.03
C SER A 27 -0.44 2.75 24.62
N ALA A 28 0.04 1.64 25.17
CA ALA A 28 1.37 1.51 25.73
C ALA A 28 2.01 0.23 25.20
N GLY A 29 3.29 0.34 24.80
CA GLY A 29 4.11 -0.79 24.39
C GLY A 29 5.45 -0.75 25.14
N TRP A 30 5.78 -1.85 25.81
CA TRP A 30 7.04 -2.01 26.54
C TRP A 30 7.85 -3.15 25.94
N ARG A 31 9.00 -2.81 25.35
CA ARG A 31 9.91 -3.77 24.73
C ARG A 31 10.92 -4.28 25.75
N ILE A 32 10.51 -5.28 26.53
CA ILE A 32 11.29 -5.86 27.62
C ILE A 32 12.64 -6.41 27.15
N SER A 33 12.71 -6.97 25.93
CA SER A 33 13.97 -7.51 25.40
C SER A 33 15.09 -6.49 25.20
N ARG A 34 14.82 -5.18 25.34
CA ARG A 34 15.84 -4.13 25.27
C ARG A 34 16.29 -3.63 26.65
N GLU A 35 15.72 -4.13 27.73
CA GLU A 35 16.10 -3.76 29.08
C GLU A 35 17.44 -4.38 29.49
N GLY A 36 18.23 -3.65 30.29
CA GLY A 36 19.56 -4.11 30.69
C GLY A 36 19.57 -5.47 31.40
N PHE A 37 18.52 -5.79 32.15
CA PHE A 37 18.38 -7.06 32.85
C PHE A 37 18.04 -8.25 31.93
N MET A 38 17.68 -8.01 30.66
CA MET A 38 17.33 -9.06 29.69
C MET A 38 18.48 -9.45 28.76
N LYS A 39 19.65 -8.79 28.85
CA LYS A 39 20.80 -9.06 27.97
C LYS A 39 21.26 -10.52 27.94
N TRP A 40 21.04 -11.28 29.02
CA TRP A 40 21.36 -12.71 29.07
C TRP A 40 20.59 -13.53 28.03
N SER A 41 19.44 -13.03 27.55
CA SER A 41 18.56 -13.70 26.60
C SER A 41 18.88 -13.39 25.13
N ASP A 42 19.74 -12.40 24.83
CA ASP A 42 20.09 -11.96 23.47
C ASP A 42 20.44 -13.08 22.48
N PRO A 43 21.12 -14.19 22.87
CA PRO A 43 21.44 -15.28 21.93
C PRO A 43 20.21 -16.01 21.37
N VAL A 44 19.06 -15.91 22.03
CA VAL A 44 17.84 -16.66 21.68
C VAL A 44 16.66 -15.72 21.46
N LEU A 45 16.51 -14.69 22.28
CA LEU A 45 15.39 -13.76 22.28
C LEU A 45 15.70 -12.55 21.38
N SER A 46 15.10 -12.53 20.20
CA SER A 46 15.20 -11.39 19.28
C SER A 46 14.28 -10.24 19.70
N ASN A 47 13.07 -10.57 20.18
CA ASN A 47 12.12 -9.58 20.66
C ASN A 47 11.18 -10.14 21.73
N LEU A 48 10.90 -9.31 22.73
CA LEU A 48 9.76 -9.48 23.64
C LEU A 48 9.13 -8.12 23.90
N THR A 49 7.87 -7.97 23.49
CA THR A 49 7.09 -6.75 23.71
C THR A 49 5.79 -7.09 24.42
N LEU A 50 5.47 -6.34 25.47
CA LEU A 50 4.13 -6.31 26.06
C LEU A 50 3.38 -5.09 25.53
N ARG A 51 2.14 -5.29 25.10
CA ARG A 51 1.24 -4.25 24.58
C ARG A 51 -0.02 -4.19 25.44
N ALA A 52 -0.48 -2.98 25.71
CA ALA A 52 -1.80 -2.73 26.26
C ALA A 52 -2.42 -1.55 25.51
N SER A 53 -3.69 -1.67 25.13
CA SER A 53 -4.43 -0.55 24.57
C SER A 53 -5.87 -0.52 25.07
N TRP A 54 -6.39 0.69 25.21
CA TRP A 54 -7.79 0.95 25.47
C TRP A 54 -8.27 2.04 24.52
N GLY A 55 -9.39 1.82 23.85
CA GLY A 55 -9.94 2.78 22.91
C GLY A 55 -11.45 2.78 22.93
N ASN A 56 -12.03 3.94 22.64
CA ASN A 56 -13.46 4.14 22.48
C ASN A 56 -13.75 4.61 21.05
N ILE A 57 -14.76 4.05 20.41
CA ILE A 57 -15.18 4.39 19.05
C ILE A 57 -16.70 4.57 19.02
N GLY A 58 -17.20 5.57 18.29
CA GLY A 58 -18.62 5.79 18.07
C GLY A 58 -19.15 5.05 16.86
N ASN A 59 -20.28 4.35 17.02
CA ASN A 59 -21.07 3.81 15.93
C ASN A 59 -22.28 4.71 15.66
N GLN A 60 -22.50 5.02 14.38
CA GLN A 60 -23.60 5.86 13.87
C GLN A 60 -24.42 5.14 12.78
N ASN A 61 -24.36 3.82 12.74
CA ASN A 61 -25.10 3.02 11.75
C ASN A 61 -26.59 2.93 12.09
N ILE A 62 -27.24 4.08 12.11
CA ILE A 62 -28.66 4.28 12.38
C ILE A 62 -29.33 4.90 11.14
N GLY A 63 -30.65 4.79 11.05
CA GLY A 63 -31.46 5.48 10.04
C GLY A 63 -31.27 7.00 10.12
N ALA A 64 -31.34 7.67 8.97
CA ALA A 64 -31.38 9.14 8.98
C ALA A 64 -32.69 9.61 9.62
N TYR A 65 -32.64 10.71 10.36
CA TYR A 65 -33.82 11.35 10.95
C TYR A 65 -34.66 10.46 11.87
N ALA A 66 -34.08 9.40 12.47
CA ALA A 66 -34.79 8.52 13.39
C ALA A 66 -35.37 9.21 14.65
N TYR A 67 -34.99 10.47 14.88
CA TYR A 67 -35.51 11.35 15.94
C TYR A 67 -36.66 12.27 15.46
N ILE A 68 -37.06 12.20 14.20
CA ILE A 68 -38.14 13.01 13.60
C ILE A 68 -39.34 12.10 13.35
N PRO A 69 -40.54 12.44 13.87
CA PRO A 69 -41.74 11.68 13.58
C PRO A 69 -42.15 11.90 12.12
N GLU A 70 -42.18 10.83 11.33
CA GLU A 70 -42.61 10.85 9.92
C GLU A 70 -44.02 10.28 9.76
N MET A 71 -44.84 10.93 8.92
CA MET A 71 -46.14 10.40 8.48
C MET A 71 -45.99 9.83 7.07
N VAL A 72 -46.01 8.51 6.96
CA VAL A 72 -45.82 7.83 5.67
C VAL A 72 -47.16 7.74 4.93
N PRO A 73 -47.27 8.28 3.70
CA PRO A 73 -48.46 8.10 2.87
C PRO A 73 -48.50 6.69 2.28
N GLY A 74 -49.69 6.08 2.25
CA GLY A 74 -49.94 4.75 1.69
C GLY A 74 -51.33 4.64 1.09
N LYS A 75 -51.59 3.57 0.32
CA LYS A 75 -52.93 3.28 -0.17
C LYS A 75 -53.70 2.48 0.89
N SER A 76 -54.97 2.81 1.09
CA SER A 76 -55.86 2.08 2.00
C SER A 76 -56.06 0.63 1.55
N GLY A 77 -56.21 -0.28 2.52
CA GLY A 77 -56.65 -1.66 2.26
C GLY A 77 -58.13 -1.79 1.89
N TRP A 78 -58.89 -0.69 2.01
CA TRP A 78 -60.29 -0.60 1.59
C TRP A 78 -60.45 0.35 0.40
N ILE A 79 -61.54 0.19 -0.34
CA ILE A 79 -61.84 0.93 -1.56
C ILE A 79 -62.90 2.01 -1.25
N VAL A 80 -62.70 3.21 -1.78
CA VAL A 80 -63.70 4.28 -1.79
C VAL A 80 -63.87 4.74 -3.23
N ASN A 81 -65.10 4.74 -3.76
CA ASN A 81 -65.40 5.07 -5.16
C ASN A 81 -64.54 4.27 -6.17
N ASP A 82 -64.55 2.94 -6.03
CA ASP A 82 -63.84 1.98 -6.90
C ASP A 82 -62.31 2.14 -7.01
N LYS A 83 -61.70 2.95 -6.14
CA LYS A 83 -60.24 3.10 -6.07
C LYS A 83 -59.72 2.99 -4.62
N PRO A 84 -58.53 2.38 -4.41
CA PRO A 84 -57.81 2.52 -3.15
C PRO A 84 -57.47 4.00 -2.92
N THR A 85 -57.92 4.54 -1.79
CA THR A 85 -57.70 5.94 -1.41
C THR A 85 -56.30 6.12 -0.81
N TYR A 86 -55.71 7.30 -0.95
CA TYR A 86 -54.48 7.63 -0.23
C TYR A 86 -54.80 7.96 1.23
N THR A 87 -54.06 7.34 2.13
CA THR A 87 -54.12 7.52 3.58
C THR A 87 -52.74 7.91 4.08
N VAL A 88 -52.68 8.52 5.24
CA VAL A 88 -51.44 8.78 5.96
C VAL A 88 -51.56 8.11 7.32
N GLY A 89 -50.54 7.31 7.68
CA GLY A 89 -50.48 6.69 9.01
C GLY A 89 -50.23 7.73 10.11
N ALA A 90 -50.60 7.40 11.35
CA ALA A 90 -50.15 8.17 12.50
C ALA A 90 -48.60 8.12 12.58
N PRO A 91 -47.94 9.22 12.98
CA PRO A 91 -46.50 9.23 13.12
C PRO A 91 -46.04 8.23 14.19
N SER A 92 -44.88 7.61 13.97
CA SER A 92 -44.26 6.74 14.99
C SER A 92 -43.79 7.55 16.19
N LEU A 93 -43.76 6.92 17.37
CA LEU A 93 -43.10 7.50 18.54
C LEU A 93 -41.59 7.51 18.28
N VAL A 94 -40.95 8.65 18.52
CA VAL A 94 -39.50 8.83 18.35
C VAL A 94 -38.91 9.37 19.65
N SER A 95 -37.71 8.89 20.00
CA SER A 95 -36.96 9.43 21.13
C SER A 95 -36.15 10.64 20.66
N ALA A 96 -36.23 11.74 21.41
CA ALA A 96 -35.45 12.96 21.15
C ALA A 96 -34.04 12.91 21.77
N ASP A 97 -33.75 11.89 22.60
CA ASP A 97 -32.61 11.91 23.52
C ASP A 97 -31.60 10.79 23.28
N PHE A 98 -31.80 9.95 22.26
CA PHE A 98 -30.85 8.86 21.99
C PHE A 98 -29.48 9.40 21.54
N THR A 99 -28.45 8.63 21.88
CA THR A 99 -27.03 8.98 21.75
C THR A 99 -26.27 7.92 20.97
N TRP A 100 -24.98 8.17 20.74
CA TRP A 100 -24.06 7.25 20.07
C TRP A 100 -23.92 5.91 20.79
N GLU A 101 -23.94 4.82 20.02
CA GLU A 101 -23.42 3.54 20.47
C GLU A 101 -21.89 3.64 20.59
N ARG A 102 -21.35 3.23 21.75
CA ARG A 102 -19.93 3.34 22.09
C ARG A 102 -19.26 1.98 22.19
N VAL A 103 -18.28 1.73 21.33
CA VAL A 103 -17.48 0.51 21.32
C VAL A 103 -16.18 0.76 22.07
N GLN A 104 -16.10 0.25 23.30
CA GLN A 104 -14.92 0.31 24.15
C GLN A 104 -14.13 -1.00 24.02
N THR A 105 -12.87 -0.94 23.60
CA THR A 105 -12.02 -2.13 23.47
C THR A 105 -10.82 -2.00 24.40
N LEU A 106 -10.64 -2.98 25.29
CA LEU A 106 -9.41 -3.26 25.99
C LEU A 106 -8.69 -4.41 25.28
N ASN A 107 -7.41 -4.23 24.97
CA ASN A 107 -6.57 -5.25 24.35
C ASN A 107 -5.24 -5.35 25.11
N LEU A 108 -4.83 -6.58 25.40
CA LEU A 108 -3.57 -6.94 26.02
C LEU A 108 -2.85 -7.91 25.08
N GLY A 109 -1.63 -7.58 24.69
CA GLY A 109 -0.86 -8.32 23.69
C GLY A 109 0.55 -8.67 24.14
N VAL A 110 1.06 -9.79 23.67
CA VAL A 110 2.45 -10.22 23.83
C VAL A 110 3.00 -10.57 22.46
N ASP A 111 4.11 -9.94 22.10
CA ASP A 111 4.84 -10.22 20.86
C ASP A 111 6.20 -10.82 21.21
N LEU A 112 6.44 -12.04 20.73
CA LEU A 112 7.67 -12.81 20.94
C LEU A 112 8.33 -13.10 19.59
N ALA A 113 9.63 -12.85 19.48
CA ALA A 113 10.44 -13.31 18.37
C ALA A 113 11.71 -13.98 18.88
N LEU A 114 12.04 -15.14 18.34
CA LEU A 114 13.19 -15.96 18.73
C LEU A 114 14.06 -16.31 17.51
N PHE A 115 15.32 -16.65 17.79
CA PHE A 115 16.27 -17.21 16.83
C PHE A 115 16.45 -16.32 15.59
N ASP A 116 16.86 -15.07 15.80
CA ASP A 116 16.98 -14.05 14.74
C ASP A 116 15.68 -13.82 13.96
N ASN A 117 14.56 -13.79 14.69
CA ASN A 117 13.21 -13.70 14.16
C ASN A 117 12.89 -14.84 13.18
N ARG A 118 13.36 -16.06 13.40
CA ARG A 118 12.91 -17.23 12.64
C ARG A 118 11.57 -17.75 13.17
N PHE A 119 11.38 -17.66 14.48
CA PHE A 119 10.13 -17.95 15.14
C PHE A 119 9.49 -16.65 15.61
N ASP A 120 8.23 -16.41 15.25
CA ASP A 120 7.44 -15.31 15.79
C ASP A 120 6.15 -15.87 16.39
N ALA A 121 5.79 -15.40 17.58
CA ALA A 121 4.49 -15.66 18.17
C ALA A 121 3.86 -14.35 18.67
N ILE A 122 2.60 -14.14 18.34
CA ILE A 122 1.81 -13.00 18.79
C ILE A 122 0.56 -13.55 19.46
N PHE A 123 0.32 -13.13 20.69
CA PHE A 123 -0.90 -13.43 21.42
C PHE A 123 -1.61 -12.13 21.79
N ASP A 124 -2.90 -12.05 21.52
CA ASP A 124 -3.75 -10.94 21.92
C ASP A 124 -4.95 -11.49 22.68
N TRP A 125 -5.22 -10.95 23.86
CA TRP A 125 -6.50 -11.08 24.55
C TRP A 125 -7.23 -9.74 24.47
N TYR A 126 -8.53 -9.77 24.20
CA TYR A 126 -9.33 -8.56 24.14
C TYR A 126 -10.71 -8.73 24.78
N GLN A 127 -11.19 -7.63 25.33
CA GLN A 127 -12.59 -7.44 25.70
C GLN A 127 -13.11 -6.20 24.97
N ARG A 128 -14.21 -6.38 24.25
CA ARG A 128 -14.94 -5.32 23.59
C ARG A 128 -16.32 -5.17 24.21
N ASP A 129 -16.58 -4.02 24.79
CA ASP A 129 -17.86 -3.61 25.34
C ASP A 129 -18.53 -2.64 24.37
N THR A 130 -19.61 -3.06 23.72
CA THR A 130 -20.49 -2.18 22.95
C THR A 130 -21.60 -1.69 23.86
N LYS A 131 -21.63 -0.39 24.14
CA LYS A 131 -22.54 0.22 25.11
C LYS A 131 -23.52 1.17 24.44
N GLY A 132 -24.76 1.16 24.91
CA GLY A 132 -25.82 2.04 24.40
C GLY A 132 -26.17 1.69 22.97
N MET A 133 -26.35 0.41 22.66
CA MET A 133 -27.01 -0.01 21.43
C MET A 133 -28.46 0.47 21.46
N LEU A 134 -28.95 0.90 20.29
CA LEU A 134 -30.35 1.27 20.14
C LEU A 134 -31.21 0.03 20.03
N ASP A 135 -32.21 -0.04 20.89
CA ASP A 135 -33.24 -1.08 20.91
C ASP A 135 -34.56 -0.45 21.35
N GLU A 136 -35.67 -1.18 21.26
CA GLU A 136 -36.97 -0.70 21.71
C GLU A 136 -36.94 -0.36 23.20
N GLY A 137 -37.23 0.91 23.55
CA GLY A 137 -36.93 1.45 24.88
C GLY A 137 -37.70 0.79 26.02
N VAL A 138 -39.04 0.80 25.96
CA VAL A 138 -39.95 0.18 26.94
C VAL A 138 -41.11 -0.46 26.20
N GLU A 139 -41.51 -1.67 26.61
CA GLU A 139 -42.70 -2.32 26.08
C GLU A 139 -43.94 -1.48 26.41
N LEU A 140 -44.54 -0.86 25.38
CA LEU A 140 -45.70 0.01 25.56
C LEU A 140 -46.99 -0.81 25.45
N PRO A 141 -48.03 -0.53 26.28
CA PRO A 141 -49.29 -1.24 26.19
C PRO A 141 -49.87 -1.18 24.78
N SER A 142 -50.37 -2.32 24.26
CA SER A 142 -50.92 -2.41 22.90
C SER A 142 -52.07 -1.41 22.64
N VAL A 143 -52.79 -1.00 23.68
CA VAL A 143 -53.83 0.05 23.64
C VAL A 143 -53.29 1.42 23.18
N LEU A 144 -51.99 1.68 23.29
CA LEU A 144 -51.34 2.90 22.81
C LEU A 144 -51.29 2.96 21.27
N GLY A 145 -51.33 1.80 20.60
CA GLY A 145 -51.42 1.70 19.14
C GLY A 145 -50.17 2.15 18.38
N ALA A 146 -49.02 2.31 19.05
CA ALA A 146 -47.74 2.71 18.46
C ALA A 146 -46.59 1.83 19.01
N ALA A 147 -45.59 1.57 18.18
CA ALA A 147 -44.36 0.88 18.59
C ALA A 147 -43.52 1.76 19.52
N ALA A 148 -42.72 1.13 20.38
CA ALA A 148 -41.82 1.84 21.27
C ALA A 148 -40.72 2.58 20.50
N PRO A 149 -40.31 3.78 20.93
CA PRO A 149 -39.18 4.47 20.31
C PRO A 149 -37.86 3.73 20.60
N LEU A 150 -36.89 3.89 19.70
CA LEU A 150 -35.53 3.39 19.90
C LEU A 150 -34.81 4.20 20.99
N GLU A 151 -34.19 3.52 21.95
CA GLU A 151 -33.42 4.10 23.04
C GLU A 151 -32.13 3.31 23.32
N ASN A 152 -31.15 3.92 24.00
CA ASN A 152 -29.87 3.28 24.33
C ASN A 152 -29.99 2.27 25.49
N VAL A 153 -30.79 1.21 25.32
CA VAL A 153 -31.13 0.26 26.40
C VAL A 153 -30.34 -1.05 26.35
N ALA A 154 -29.60 -1.34 25.27
CA ALA A 154 -28.86 -2.59 25.12
C ALA A 154 -27.32 -2.44 25.18
N ASN A 155 -26.64 -3.45 25.73
CA ASN A 155 -25.17 -3.55 25.78
C ASN A 155 -24.68 -4.98 25.45
N LEU A 156 -23.62 -5.07 24.66
CA LEU A 156 -22.91 -6.33 24.36
C LEU A 156 -21.49 -6.33 24.93
N ARG A 157 -21.03 -7.50 25.36
CA ARG A 157 -19.63 -7.77 25.70
C ARG A 157 -19.11 -8.94 24.89
N THR A 158 -18.10 -8.70 24.06
CA THR A 158 -17.32 -9.74 23.38
C THR A 158 -15.99 -9.94 24.07
N LYS A 159 -15.68 -11.16 24.47
CA LYS A 159 -14.36 -11.57 24.95
C LYS A 159 -13.75 -12.51 23.93
N GLY A 160 -12.49 -12.29 23.58
CA GLY A 160 -11.81 -13.17 22.64
C GLY A 160 -10.31 -13.13 22.78
N TRP A 161 -9.68 -14.07 22.11
CA TRP A 161 -8.24 -14.16 22.01
C TRP A 161 -7.80 -14.58 20.62
N GLY A 162 -6.58 -14.23 20.27
CA GLY A 162 -5.93 -14.60 19.02
C GLY A 162 -4.49 -15.02 19.29
N LEU A 163 -4.08 -16.09 18.65
CA LEU A 163 -2.72 -16.59 18.60
C LEU A 163 -2.28 -16.64 17.14
N GLN A 164 -1.10 -16.10 16.87
CA GLN A 164 -0.39 -16.29 15.62
C GLN A 164 0.99 -16.86 15.93
N VAL A 165 1.39 -17.89 15.20
CA VAL A 165 2.71 -18.50 15.28
C VAL A 165 3.27 -18.64 13.87
N ASN A 166 4.49 -18.17 13.64
CA ASN A 166 5.16 -18.30 12.36
C ASN A 166 6.55 -18.89 12.56
N TRP A 167 6.96 -19.72 11.62
CA TRP A 167 8.32 -20.23 11.50
C TRP A 167 8.81 -20.02 10.07
N ARG A 168 10.02 -19.50 9.94
CA ARG A 168 10.72 -19.34 8.65
C ARG A 168 12.17 -19.75 8.79
N ASP A 169 12.67 -20.48 7.80
CA ASP A 169 14.02 -21.01 7.83
C ASP A 169 14.48 -21.47 6.44
N HIS A 170 15.74 -21.90 6.35
CA HIS A 170 16.35 -22.46 5.15
C HIS A 170 16.93 -23.84 5.43
N PHE A 171 16.70 -24.78 4.52
CA PHE A 171 17.41 -26.05 4.46
C PHE A 171 18.25 -26.11 3.19
N GLY A 172 19.55 -25.81 3.31
CA GLY A 172 20.43 -25.66 2.15
C GLY A 172 19.97 -24.51 1.24
N GLN A 173 19.58 -24.84 0.01
CA GLN A 173 19.06 -23.87 -0.98
C GLN A 173 17.53 -23.73 -0.95
N VAL A 174 16.84 -24.47 -0.09
CA VAL A 174 15.38 -24.43 0.03
C VAL A 174 15.02 -23.47 1.14
N ALA A 175 14.31 -22.38 0.82
CA ALA A 175 13.69 -21.54 1.84
C ALA A 175 12.28 -22.06 2.11
N TYR A 176 11.85 -22.08 3.36
CA TYR A 176 10.49 -22.49 3.73
C TYR A 176 9.92 -21.63 4.85
N HIS A 177 8.60 -21.58 4.90
CA HIS A 177 7.88 -20.96 6.00
C HIS A 177 6.56 -21.69 6.26
N VAL A 178 6.12 -21.64 7.51
CA VAL A 178 4.81 -22.09 7.95
C VAL A 178 4.25 -21.10 8.96
N GLY A 179 3.00 -20.72 8.79
CA GLY A 179 2.26 -19.85 9.68
C GLY A 179 0.99 -20.55 10.15
N PHE A 180 0.66 -20.34 11.41
CA PHE A 180 -0.57 -20.81 12.04
C PHE A 180 -1.25 -19.64 12.74
N THR A 181 -2.54 -19.46 12.51
CA THR A 181 -3.38 -18.54 13.27
C THR A 181 -4.51 -19.32 13.92
N LEU A 182 -4.88 -18.94 15.14
CA LEU A 182 -5.99 -19.51 15.88
C LEU A 182 -6.66 -18.40 16.70
N SER A 183 -7.98 -18.34 16.66
CA SER A 183 -8.73 -17.35 17.43
C SER A 183 -10.07 -17.90 17.88
N ASP A 184 -10.54 -17.41 19.01
CA ASP A 184 -11.86 -17.73 19.51
C ASP A 184 -12.49 -16.53 20.21
N ARG A 185 -13.82 -16.47 20.24
CA ARG A 185 -14.57 -15.40 20.90
C ARG A 185 -15.95 -15.83 21.32
N ASN A 186 -16.42 -15.26 22.42
CA ASN A 186 -17.80 -15.34 22.88
C ASN A 186 -18.37 -13.93 23.08
N THR A 187 -19.64 -13.76 22.74
CA THR A 187 -20.34 -12.47 22.81
C THR A 187 -21.60 -12.63 23.66
N TYR A 188 -21.71 -11.81 24.69
CA TYR A 188 -22.78 -11.89 25.68
C TYR A 188 -23.57 -10.60 25.74
N ILE A 189 -24.87 -10.71 25.96
CA ILE A 189 -25.75 -9.60 26.32
C ILE A 189 -25.49 -9.25 27.79
N THR A 190 -25.20 -7.97 28.06
CA THR A 190 -24.89 -7.49 29.43
C THR A 190 -25.92 -6.51 29.96
N LYS A 191 -26.77 -5.98 29.08
CA LYS A 191 -27.92 -5.14 29.40
C LYS A 191 -28.88 -5.23 28.22
N ILE A 192 -30.17 -5.39 28.49
CA ILE A 192 -31.28 -5.24 27.54
C ILE A 192 -32.56 -5.04 28.35
N ASN A 193 -33.61 -4.50 27.75
CA ASN A 193 -34.91 -4.39 28.39
C ASN A 193 -35.77 -5.64 28.14
N ASN A 194 -35.63 -6.64 28.99
CA ASN A 194 -36.43 -7.87 28.99
C ASN A 194 -36.60 -8.34 30.45
N GLU A 195 -37.42 -7.61 31.22
CA GLU A 195 -37.59 -7.86 32.66
C GLU A 195 -38.21 -9.23 32.96
N VAL A 196 -39.08 -9.72 32.06
CA VAL A 196 -39.77 -11.01 32.18
C VAL A 196 -38.85 -12.19 31.78
N GLY A 197 -37.73 -11.92 31.12
CA GLY A 197 -36.79 -12.94 30.66
C GLY A 197 -37.38 -13.82 29.53
N LEU A 198 -38.16 -13.22 28.63
CA LEU A 198 -38.74 -13.93 27.48
C LEU A 198 -37.63 -14.47 26.57
N LEU A 199 -37.72 -15.76 26.23
CA LEU A 199 -36.77 -16.46 25.35
C LEU A 199 -37.01 -16.18 23.85
N SER A 200 -38.08 -15.46 23.52
CA SER A 200 -38.32 -14.93 22.16
C SER A 200 -37.48 -13.69 21.84
N ASP A 201 -36.85 -13.08 22.84
CA ASP A 201 -35.96 -11.93 22.72
C ASP A 201 -34.62 -12.21 23.40
N TYR A 202 -33.66 -11.29 23.26
CA TYR A 202 -32.41 -11.37 23.98
C TYR A 202 -32.62 -11.17 25.49
N TYR A 203 -31.75 -11.78 26.29
CA TYR A 203 -31.79 -11.65 27.75
C TYR A 203 -30.40 -11.45 28.36
N VAL A 204 -30.34 -10.89 29.57
CA VAL A 204 -29.07 -10.60 30.24
C VAL A 204 -28.32 -11.89 30.57
N GLY A 205 -27.08 -12.00 30.12
CA GLY A 205 -26.23 -13.18 30.31
C GLY A 205 -26.21 -14.13 29.10
N GLN A 206 -27.14 -13.97 28.15
CA GLN A 206 -27.22 -14.79 26.95
C GLN A 206 -25.94 -14.71 26.11
N ASN A 207 -25.43 -15.86 25.67
CA ASN A 207 -24.48 -15.89 24.55
C ASN A 207 -25.28 -15.77 23.25
N ILE A 208 -25.00 -14.78 22.41
CA ILE A 208 -25.79 -14.49 21.20
C ILE A 208 -25.85 -15.65 20.19
N ASN A 209 -24.96 -16.64 20.33
CA ASN A 209 -24.91 -17.80 19.45
C ASN A 209 -25.50 -19.07 20.07
N GLU A 210 -25.91 -19.03 21.34
CA GLU A 210 -26.52 -20.18 21.99
C GLU A 210 -27.81 -20.60 21.28
N GLN A 211 -28.12 -21.88 21.35
CA GLN A 211 -29.28 -22.45 20.71
C GLN A 211 -30.13 -23.20 21.72
N TRP A 212 -31.34 -22.68 21.98
CA TRP A 212 -32.37 -23.37 22.74
C TRP A 212 -33.05 -24.47 21.92
N GLY A 213 -33.38 -25.58 22.57
CA GLY A 213 -34.09 -26.69 21.97
C GLY A 213 -34.32 -27.83 22.96
N TYR A 214 -34.83 -28.94 22.46
CA TYR A 214 -35.19 -30.11 23.23
C TYR A 214 -34.09 -31.17 23.21
N VAL A 215 -34.03 -32.01 24.24
CA VAL A 215 -33.16 -33.18 24.24
C VAL A 215 -33.94 -34.37 23.73
N THR A 216 -33.50 -34.91 22.59
CA THR A 216 -34.03 -36.16 22.06
C THR A 216 -33.68 -37.30 23.01
N ASP A 217 -34.67 -38.11 23.41
CA ASP A 217 -34.44 -39.32 24.18
C ASP A 217 -34.30 -40.52 23.25
N ARG A 218 -35.38 -40.84 22.52
CA ARG A 218 -35.47 -41.95 21.56
C ARG A 218 -36.67 -41.76 20.63
N TYR A 219 -37.03 -42.77 19.85
CA TYR A 219 -38.35 -42.85 19.23
C TYR A 219 -39.37 -43.46 20.18
N TYR A 220 -40.64 -43.08 20.03
CA TYR A 220 -41.74 -43.90 20.56
C TYR A 220 -41.72 -45.28 19.90
N THR A 221 -41.99 -46.30 20.69
CA THR A 221 -42.07 -47.71 20.29
C THR A 221 -43.47 -48.22 20.57
N GLU A 222 -43.85 -49.37 20.01
CA GLU A 222 -45.16 -49.97 20.29
C GLU A 222 -45.37 -50.30 21.77
N ALA A 223 -44.29 -50.56 22.51
CA ALA A 223 -44.33 -50.84 23.95
C ALA A 223 -44.70 -49.62 24.82
N ASP A 224 -44.71 -48.41 24.25
CA ASP A 224 -45.11 -47.19 24.96
C ASP A 224 -46.62 -46.97 24.97
N PHE A 225 -47.40 -47.84 24.32
CA PHE A 225 -48.83 -47.70 24.16
C PHE A 225 -49.60 -48.89 24.75
N ASP A 226 -50.81 -48.63 25.26
CA ASP A 226 -51.77 -49.66 25.63
C ASP A 226 -52.47 -50.27 24.40
N ALA A 227 -53.34 -51.27 24.62
CA ALA A 227 -54.07 -51.95 23.56
C ALA A 227 -55.06 -51.04 22.80
N ASP A 228 -55.47 -49.92 23.40
CA ASP A 228 -56.36 -48.92 22.82
C ASP A 228 -55.58 -47.82 22.06
N GLY A 229 -54.24 -47.88 22.11
CA GLY A 229 -53.34 -46.95 21.42
C GLY A 229 -53.08 -45.65 22.20
N ASN A 230 -53.38 -45.60 23.49
CA ASN A 230 -53.01 -44.49 24.38
C ASN A 230 -51.62 -44.71 24.97
N LEU A 231 -50.92 -43.63 25.32
CA LEU A 231 -49.63 -43.72 25.99
C LEU A 231 -49.75 -44.34 27.38
N LEU A 232 -48.79 -45.20 27.72
CA LEU A 232 -48.67 -45.74 29.08
C LEU A 232 -48.32 -44.61 30.09
N PRO A 233 -48.72 -44.75 31.36
CA PRO A 233 -48.40 -43.78 32.40
C PRO A 233 -46.88 -43.51 32.52
N GLY A 234 -46.50 -42.23 32.59
CA GLY A 234 -45.10 -41.81 32.73
C GLY A 234 -44.35 -41.63 31.41
N ILE A 235 -44.99 -41.88 30.26
CA ILE A 235 -44.43 -41.53 28.96
C ILE A 235 -44.95 -40.14 28.55
N PRO A 236 -44.08 -39.12 28.39
CA PRO A 236 -44.51 -37.77 28.06
C PRO A 236 -44.91 -37.66 26.58
N ARG A 237 -45.58 -36.57 26.21
CA ARG A 237 -45.92 -36.25 24.81
C ARG A 237 -45.76 -34.77 24.51
N VAL A 238 -45.50 -34.42 23.25
CA VAL A 238 -45.55 -33.01 22.82
C VAL A 238 -46.97 -32.48 22.96
N GLU A 239 -47.12 -31.34 23.63
CA GLU A 239 -48.41 -30.70 23.85
C GLU A 239 -49.14 -30.44 22.52
N GLY A 240 -50.41 -30.82 22.44
CA GLY A 240 -51.22 -30.68 21.22
C GLY A 240 -51.00 -31.76 20.16
N TYR A 241 -50.10 -32.72 20.37
CA TYR A 241 -49.83 -33.82 19.44
C TYR A 241 -50.13 -35.20 20.05
N THR A 242 -50.58 -36.12 19.20
CA THR A 242 -50.81 -37.52 19.58
C THR A 242 -49.72 -38.38 18.95
N PRO A 243 -48.68 -38.77 19.70
CA PRO A 243 -47.53 -39.48 19.13
C PRO A 243 -47.92 -40.88 18.64
N LYS A 244 -47.13 -41.39 17.70
CA LYS A 244 -47.22 -42.74 17.17
C LYS A 244 -45.81 -43.38 17.19
N PRO A 245 -45.71 -44.72 17.12
CA PRO A 245 -44.41 -45.37 16.98
C PRO A 245 -43.58 -44.74 15.84
N GLY A 246 -42.30 -44.47 16.10
CA GLY A 246 -41.41 -43.76 15.16
C GLY A 246 -41.39 -42.24 15.25
N ASP A 247 -42.27 -41.62 16.03
CA ASP A 247 -42.15 -40.20 16.37
C ASP A 247 -41.04 -39.98 17.41
N ILE A 248 -40.55 -38.75 17.51
CA ILE A 248 -39.51 -38.37 18.47
C ILE A 248 -40.10 -38.22 19.87
N LEU A 249 -39.55 -38.98 20.81
CA LEU A 249 -39.71 -38.77 22.24
C LEU A 249 -38.60 -37.83 22.75
N TYR A 250 -39.00 -36.75 23.40
CA TYR A 250 -38.10 -35.82 24.08
C TYR A 250 -38.04 -36.12 25.57
N LYS A 251 -36.95 -35.70 26.22
CA LYS A 251 -36.85 -35.76 27.67
C LYS A 251 -37.76 -34.72 28.29
N ASP A 252 -38.64 -35.20 29.17
CA ASP A 252 -39.42 -34.39 30.09
C ASP A 252 -38.50 -33.99 31.26
N PHE A 253 -38.34 -32.68 31.48
CA PHE A 253 -37.46 -32.15 32.54
C PHE A 253 -38.23 -31.68 33.77
N ASN A 254 -39.54 -31.46 33.66
CA ASN A 254 -40.37 -30.98 34.76
C ASN A 254 -41.32 -32.07 35.30
N ASP A 255 -41.29 -33.27 34.71
CA ASP A 255 -42.05 -34.47 35.06
C ASP A 255 -43.59 -34.24 35.04
N ASP A 256 -44.08 -33.32 34.19
CA ASP A 256 -45.51 -33.01 34.07
C ASP A 256 -46.23 -33.86 32.99
N GLY A 257 -45.47 -34.67 32.23
CA GLY A 257 -45.97 -35.55 31.16
C GLY A 257 -46.23 -34.83 29.83
N LEU A 258 -45.94 -33.54 29.72
CA LEU A 258 -46.16 -32.70 28.54
C LEU A 258 -44.88 -31.98 28.10
N ILE A 259 -44.36 -32.37 26.94
CA ILE A 259 -43.25 -31.67 26.31
C ILE A 259 -43.73 -30.34 25.74
N ASN A 260 -43.27 -29.23 26.32
CA ASN A 260 -43.68 -27.88 25.92
C ASN A 260 -42.59 -26.81 26.15
N SER A 261 -42.91 -25.57 25.82
CA SER A 261 -41.99 -24.42 25.94
C SER A 261 -42.11 -23.64 27.25
N GLY A 262 -42.92 -24.13 28.19
CA GLY A 262 -43.35 -23.42 29.39
C GLY A 262 -44.05 -22.11 29.04
N ASN A 263 -43.91 -21.13 29.93
CA ASN A 263 -44.26 -19.73 29.64
C ASN A 263 -43.27 -19.02 28.69
N ASN A 264 -42.31 -19.74 28.11
CA ASN A 264 -41.28 -19.20 27.22
C ASN A 264 -40.42 -18.13 27.90
N THR A 265 -40.12 -18.30 29.19
CA THR A 265 -39.24 -17.43 29.97
C THR A 265 -38.01 -18.20 30.46
N LEU A 266 -37.01 -17.48 30.98
CA LEU A 266 -35.83 -18.08 31.62
C LEU A 266 -36.19 -18.91 32.86
N ASP A 267 -37.16 -18.43 33.65
CA ASP A 267 -37.60 -19.08 34.88
C ASP A 267 -38.51 -20.28 34.60
N ASP A 268 -39.20 -20.27 33.46
CA ASP A 268 -40.07 -21.35 33.01
C ASP A 268 -39.91 -21.61 31.49
N PRO A 269 -38.82 -22.30 31.10
CA PRO A 269 -38.55 -22.63 29.70
C PRO A 269 -39.28 -23.89 29.21
N GLY A 270 -40.05 -24.55 30.07
CA GLY A 270 -40.57 -25.91 29.87
C GLY A 270 -39.42 -26.92 29.75
N ASP A 271 -39.48 -27.75 28.71
CA ASP A 271 -38.49 -28.81 28.46
C ASP A 271 -37.33 -28.39 27.56
N ARG A 272 -37.22 -27.09 27.28
CA ARG A 272 -36.13 -26.56 26.47
C ARG A 272 -34.93 -26.25 27.34
N LYS A 273 -33.75 -26.43 26.75
CA LYS A 273 -32.48 -25.96 27.30
C LYS A 273 -31.54 -25.52 26.19
N ILE A 274 -30.41 -24.92 26.55
CA ILE A 274 -29.33 -24.67 25.60
C ILE A 274 -28.72 -26.01 25.18
N ILE A 275 -28.84 -26.35 23.89
CA ILE A 275 -28.41 -27.61 23.29
C ILE A 275 -27.20 -27.48 22.35
N GLY A 276 -26.79 -26.25 22.02
CA GLY A 276 -25.63 -26.02 21.16
C GLY A 276 -25.23 -24.55 21.05
N ASP A 277 -24.13 -24.32 20.32
CA ASP A 277 -23.58 -22.99 20.01
C ASP A 277 -23.32 -22.86 18.51
N ARG A 278 -24.02 -21.93 17.84
CA ARG A 278 -23.91 -21.66 16.40
C ARG A 278 -22.70 -20.81 16.02
N GLY A 279 -21.95 -20.37 17.01
CA GLY A 279 -20.73 -19.59 16.92
C GLY A 279 -19.65 -20.35 16.17
N ARG A 280 -18.77 -19.59 15.52
CA ARG A 280 -17.57 -20.17 14.88
C ARG A 280 -16.43 -20.14 15.89
N HIS A 281 -16.22 -21.26 16.57
CA HIS A 281 -15.19 -21.42 17.57
C HIS A 281 -13.91 -21.99 16.98
N TYR A 282 -12.78 -21.57 17.57
CA TYR A 282 -11.45 -22.00 17.14
C TYR A 282 -11.26 -21.79 15.64
N GLN A 283 -11.45 -20.55 15.19
CA GLN A 283 -11.18 -20.18 13.80
C GLN A 283 -9.67 -20.21 13.58
N TYR A 284 -9.22 -21.06 12.65
CA TYR A 284 -7.80 -21.27 12.39
C TYR A 284 -7.44 -21.04 10.92
N GLY A 285 -6.18 -20.67 10.70
CA GLY A 285 -5.57 -20.52 9.39
C GLY A 285 -4.19 -21.15 9.37
N ILE A 286 -3.86 -21.81 8.26
CA ILE A 286 -2.52 -22.36 8.02
C ILE A 286 -2.00 -21.77 6.72
N THR A 287 -0.86 -21.10 6.79
CA THR A 287 -0.14 -20.64 5.61
C THR A 287 1.18 -21.38 5.52
N GLY A 288 1.68 -21.56 4.32
CA GLY A 288 3.02 -22.10 4.17
C GLY A 288 3.51 -22.02 2.75
N GLY A 289 4.80 -22.21 2.59
CA GLY A 289 5.42 -22.23 1.30
C GLY A 289 6.88 -22.64 1.34
N LEU A 290 7.37 -22.95 0.15
CA LEU A 290 8.73 -23.36 -0.12
C LEU A 290 9.21 -22.68 -1.40
N SER A 291 10.48 -22.30 -1.45
CA SER A 291 11.12 -21.82 -2.66
C SER A 291 12.48 -22.48 -2.88
N TRP A 292 12.75 -22.82 -4.14
CA TRP A 292 13.96 -23.51 -4.56
C TRP A 292 14.24 -23.21 -6.04
N LYS A 293 15.40 -22.60 -6.31
CA LYS A 293 15.91 -22.35 -7.68
C LYS A 293 14.86 -21.76 -8.66
N GLY A 294 14.13 -20.74 -8.20
CA GLY A 294 13.09 -20.08 -9.00
C GLY A 294 11.72 -20.76 -8.95
N ILE A 295 11.62 -22.02 -8.51
CA ILE A 295 10.33 -22.66 -8.20
C ILE A 295 9.86 -22.14 -6.84
N SER A 296 8.61 -21.70 -6.76
CA SER A 296 7.97 -21.35 -5.49
C SER A 296 6.60 -22.02 -5.41
N PHE A 297 6.31 -22.61 -4.25
CA PHE A 297 5.02 -23.19 -3.92
C PHE A 297 4.49 -22.53 -2.64
N SER A 298 3.22 -22.19 -2.62
CA SER A 298 2.55 -21.65 -1.43
C SER A 298 1.12 -22.14 -1.32
N PHE A 299 0.62 -22.19 -0.09
CA PHE A 299 -0.75 -22.56 0.21
C PHE A 299 -1.34 -21.72 1.34
N ILE A 300 -2.67 -21.59 1.33
CA ILE A 300 -3.46 -20.97 2.38
C ILE A 300 -4.65 -21.87 2.67
N LEU A 301 -4.76 -22.32 3.91
CA LEU A 301 -5.87 -23.09 4.46
C LEU A 301 -6.59 -22.28 5.53
N GLN A 302 -7.90 -22.43 5.64
CA GLN A 302 -8.71 -21.78 6.68
C GLN A 302 -9.81 -22.71 7.15
N GLY A 303 -10.07 -22.75 8.46
CA GLY A 303 -11.11 -23.60 9.04
C GLY A 303 -11.78 -23.02 10.27
N VAL A 304 -12.79 -23.76 10.72
CA VAL A 304 -13.51 -23.56 11.99
C VAL A 304 -13.44 -24.89 12.74
N GLY A 305 -12.93 -24.87 13.97
CA GLY A 305 -12.74 -26.09 14.77
C GLY A 305 -14.04 -26.62 15.38
N GLN A 306 -14.97 -25.73 15.74
CA GLN A 306 -16.26 -26.12 16.33
C GLN A 306 -17.36 -25.14 15.92
N ARG A 307 -18.51 -25.70 15.54
CA ARG A 307 -19.75 -24.98 15.28
C ARG A 307 -20.91 -25.97 15.29
N ASP A 308 -21.95 -25.70 16.06
CA ASP A 308 -23.20 -26.44 15.95
C ASP A 308 -24.11 -25.79 14.89
N MET A 309 -24.83 -26.61 14.14
CA MET A 309 -25.76 -26.13 13.12
C MET A 309 -27.10 -26.85 13.23
N TRP A 310 -28.16 -26.08 13.05
CA TRP A 310 -29.51 -26.59 12.82
C TRP A 310 -29.93 -26.22 11.42
N ASN A 311 -30.37 -27.22 10.66
CA ASN A 311 -30.75 -27.05 9.27
C ASN A 311 -32.22 -27.40 9.12
N ASP A 312 -33.02 -26.40 8.78
CA ASP A 312 -34.47 -26.54 8.60
C ASP A 312 -34.89 -26.48 7.13
N SER A 313 -34.00 -26.90 6.21
CA SER A 313 -34.27 -26.87 4.78
C SER A 313 -34.76 -28.22 4.23
N ASN A 314 -35.45 -28.17 3.10
CA ASN A 314 -35.91 -29.34 2.34
C ASN A 314 -34.77 -30.26 1.86
N LEU A 315 -33.50 -29.79 1.90
CA LEU A 315 -32.33 -30.62 1.60
C LEU A 315 -31.96 -31.56 2.77
N PHE A 316 -32.34 -31.20 3.99
CA PHE A 316 -32.11 -32.01 5.18
C PHE A 316 -33.36 -32.80 5.56
N TRP A 317 -34.51 -32.14 5.70
CA TRP A 317 -35.75 -32.81 6.10
C TRP A 317 -36.54 -33.42 4.92
N PRO A 318 -36.91 -34.71 4.98
CA PRO A 318 -37.85 -35.31 4.00
C PRO A 318 -39.23 -34.63 4.07
N PHE A 319 -39.84 -34.31 2.93
CA PHE A 319 -41.09 -33.55 2.86
C PHE A 319 -41.06 -32.26 3.68
N GLY A 320 -40.12 -31.36 3.39
CA GLY A 320 -40.00 -30.09 4.11
C GLY A 320 -41.27 -29.22 4.08
N ASP A 321 -42.07 -29.35 3.02
CA ASP A 321 -43.43 -28.79 2.88
C ASP A 321 -44.34 -29.77 2.10
N ALA A 322 -45.57 -29.34 1.81
CA ALA A 322 -46.60 -30.18 1.17
C ALA A 322 -46.24 -30.64 -0.26
N ASP A 323 -45.43 -29.87 -0.99
CA ASP A 323 -45.09 -30.10 -2.40
C ASP A 323 -43.60 -30.47 -2.60
N ALA A 324 -42.87 -30.65 -1.49
CA ALA A 324 -41.46 -30.98 -1.51
C ALA A 324 -41.19 -32.41 -1.98
N THR A 325 -40.10 -32.59 -2.73
CA THR A 325 -39.58 -33.91 -3.11
C THR A 325 -38.70 -34.50 -2.01
N ILE A 326 -38.53 -35.82 -2.02
CA ILE A 326 -37.58 -36.53 -1.14
C ILE A 326 -36.26 -36.77 -1.87
N PHE A 327 -35.15 -36.43 -1.23
CA PHE A 327 -33.82 -36.74 -1.71
C PHE A 327 -33.36 -38.13 -1.26
N LYS A 328 -32.46 -38.76 -2.03
CA LYS A 328 -31.92 -40.09 -1.71
C LYS A 328 -31.32 -40.18 -0.29
N SER A 329 -30.70 -39.10 0.20
CA SER A 329 -30.13 -39.02 1.56
C SER A 329 -31.17 -39.00 2.68
N GLN A 330 -32.45 -38.85 2.36
CA GLN A 330 -33.56 -38.74 3.31
C GLN A 330 -34.42 -40.02 3.39
N LEU A 331 -34.01 -41.08 2.68
CA LEU A 331 -34.77 -42.34 2.62
C LEU A 331 -34.62 -43.23 3.86
N ASP A 332 -33.67 -42.91 4.74
CA ASP A 332 -33.50 -43.61 6.03
C ASP A 332 -34.45 -43.04 7.09
N TYR A 333 -35.75 -43.21 6.87
CA TYR A 333 -36.82 -42.82 7.80
C TYR A 333 -37.47 -44.03 8.46
N TRP A 334 -38.06 -43.78 9.62
CA TRP A 334 -38.64 -44.83 10.44
C TRP A 334 -39.83 -45.51 9.75
N THR A 335 -39.80 -46.85 9.73
CA THR A 335 -40.94 -47.72 9.40
C THR A 335 -40.99 -48.88 10.41
N PRO A 336 -42.10 -49.63 10.50
CA PRO A 336 -42.14 -50.85 11.33
C PRO A 336 -41.03 -51.85 11.00
N GLU A 337 -40.56 -51.87 9.75
CA GLU A 337 -39.45 -52.71 9.27
C GLU A 337 -38.07 -52.02 9.40
N ASN A 338 -38.02 -50.70 9.64
CA ASN A 338 -36.80 -49.90 9.80
C ASN A 338 -36.87 -49.04 11.08
N THR A 339 -36.74 -49.69 12.24
CA THR A 339 -36.93 -49.03 13.54
C THR A 339 -35.71 -48.27 14.05
N ASP A 340 -34.51 -48.54 13.51
CA ASP A 340 -33.24 -47.85 13.79
C ASP A 340 -32.91 -46.77 12.75
N ALA A 341 -33.93 -46.06 12.27
CA ALA A 341 -33.78 -45.07 11.22
C ALA A 341 -33.18 -43.75 11.72
N TYR A 342 -32.42 -43.05 10.87
CA TYR A 342 -31.95 -41.70 11.17
C TYR A 342 -33.10 -40.69 11.29
N TYR A 343 -34.06 -40.67 10.36
CA TYR A 343 -35.22 -39.78 10.35
C TYR A 343 -36.45 -40.39 11.05
N PRO A 344 -37.33 -39.56 11.65
CA PRO A 344 -38.53 -40.05 12.30
C PRO A 344 -39.55 -40.52 11.25
N ARG A 345 -40.67 -41.08 11.73
CA ARG A 345 -41.80 -41.41 10.87
C ARG A 345 -42.22 -40.19 10.04
N LEU A 346 -42.47 -40.43 8.74
CA LEU A 346 -42.94 -39.40 7.82
C LEU A 346 -44.46 -39.30 7.83
N TYR A 347 -44.95 -38.08 7.65
CA TYR A 347 -46.37 -37.79 7.46
C TYR A 347 -46.58 -37.18 6.09
N GLU A 348 -47.71 -37.52 5.47
CA GLU A 348 -48.08 -36.99 4.17
C GLU A 348 -48.15 -35.46 4.20
N LYS A 349 -47.58 -34.81 3.18
CA LYS A 349 -47.59 -33.34 2.97
C LYS A 349 -47.05 -32.52 4.16
N ALA A 350 -46.10 -33.08 4.93
CA ALA A 350 -45.54 -32.42 6.11
C ALA A 350 -46.59 -32.07 7.19
N THR A 351 -47.71 -32.80 7.23
CA THR A 351 -48.80 -32.59 8.20
C THR A 351 -48.66 -33.49 9.44
N GLY A 352 -49.66 -33.53 10.31
CA GLY A 352 -49.67 -34.39 11.49
C GLY A 352 -48.55 -34.06 12.47
N ASN A 353 -47.79 -35.08 12.92
CA ASN A 353 -46.73 -34.90 13.91
C ASN A 353 -45.40 -34.43 13.31
N THR A 354 -45.38 -34.03 12.04
CA THR A 354 -44.16 -33.50 11.39
C THR A 354 -43.53 -32.37 12.20
N SER A 355 -44.32 -31.39 12.66
CA SER A 355 -43.81 -30.28 13.47
C SER A 355 -43.23 -30.74 14.81
N ALA A 356 -43.90 -31.66 15.50
CA ALA A 356 -43.42 -32.25 16.75
C ALA A 356 -42.09 -32.99 16.55
N ASN A 357 -41.95 -33.72 15.45
CA ASN A 357 -40.74 -34.46 15.10
C ASN A 357 -39.57 -33.57 14.67
N ARG A 358 -39.84 -32.32 14.24
CA ARG A 358 -38.84 -31.36 13.74
C ARG A 358 -38.56 -30.21 14.71
N LEU A 359 -39.03 -30.29 15.96
CA LEU A 359 -38.61 -29.33 16.98
C LEU A 359 -37.08 -29.33 17.05
N THR A 360 -36.50 -28.14 17.25
CA THR A 360 -35.05 -27.96 17.39
C THR A 360 -34.53 -28.85 18.51
N GLN A 361 -33.63 -29.78 18.18
CA GLN A 361 -33.27 -30.88 19.09
C GLN A 361 -31.84 -31.40 18.94
N THR A 362 -31.40 -32.20 19.91
CA THR A 362 -30.04 -32.74 19.96
C THR A 362 -29.72 -33.79 18.89
N LYS A 363 -30.68 -34.65 18.49
CA LYS A 363 -30.43 -35.75 17.53
C LYS A 363 -30.00 -35.25 16.14
N TYR A 364 -30.61 -34.17 15.65
CA TYR A 364 -30.37 -33.64 14.30
C TYR A 364 -29.44 -32.44 14.26
N LYS A 365 -28.70 -32.20 15.35
CA LYS A 365 -27.68 -31.17 15.41
C LYS A 365 -26.48 -31.57 14.56
N LEU A 366 -26.11 -30.71 13.62
CA LEU A 366 -25.01 -30.95 12.68
C LEU A 366 -23.71 -30.32 13.18
N ASN A 367 -22.59 -31.01 12.97
CA ASN A 367 -21.26 -30.45 13.16
C ASN A 367 -20.87 -29.61 11.93
N GLY A 368 -20.71 -28.30 12.12
CA GLY A 368 -20.29 -27.34 11.10
C GLY A 368 -18.79 -27.04 11.08
N ALA A 369 -17.95 -27.86 11.72
CA ALA A 369 -16.50 -27.75 11.63
C ALA A 369 -16.01 -28.10 10.21
N TYR A 370 -15.04 -27.34 9.71
CA TYR A 370 -14.52 -27.54 8.35
C TYR A 370 -13.09 -27.03 8.21
N LEU A 371 -12.43 -27.48 7.14
CA LEU A 371 -11.18 -26.94 6.61
C LEU A 371 -11.32 -26.72 5.11
N ASN A 372 -11.05 -25.50 4.66
CA ASN A 372 -11.11 -25.11 3.26
C ASN A 372 -9.74 -24.69 2.75
N ILE A 373 -9.39 -25.14 1.55
CA ILE A 373 -8.26 -24.62 0.78
C ILE A 373 -8.69 -23.28 0.18
N LYS A 374 -7.98 -22.20 0.53
CA LYS A 374 -8.23 -20.86 -0.01
C LYS A 374 -7.42 -20.58 -1.25
N ASN A 375 -6.17 -21.04 -1.26
CA ASN A 375 -5.29 -20.87 -2.39
C ASN A 375 -4.17 -21.91 -2.36
N ILE A 376 -3.78 -22.39 -3.55
CA ILE A 376 -2.54 -23.12 -3.79
C ILE A 376 -1.91 -22.47 -5.02
N THR A 377 -0.65 -22.07 -4.92
CA THR A 377 0.07 -21.43 -6.02
C THR A 377 1.39 -22.14 -6.25
N LEU A 378 1.66 -22.48 -7.52
CA LEU A 378 2.95 -22.93 -8.00
C LEU A 378 3.42 -21.95 -9.06
N SER A 379 4.64 -21.45 -8.92
CA SER A 379 5.23 -20.49 -9.86
C SER A 379 6.68 -20.85 -10.15
N TYR A 380 7.15 -20.52 -11.36
CA TYR A 380 8.55 -20.61 -11.74
C TYR A 380 9.04 -19.27 -12.28
N THR A 381 10.02 -18.67 -11.61
CA THR A 381 10.68 -17.44 -12.05
C THR A 381 11.81 -17.79 -13.00
N LEU A 382 11.70 -17.36 -14.25
CA LEU A 382 12.77 -17.50 -15.24
C LEU A 382 14.00 -16.66 -14.84
N PRO A 383 15.22 -17.11 -15.15
CA PRO A 383 16.42 -16.30 -15.02
C PRO A 383 16.29 -14.98 -15.81
N ARG A 384 16.92 -13.91 -15.31
CA ARG A 384 17.05 -12.67 -16.09
C ARG A 384 17.98 -12.90 -17.27
N ASP A 385 17.65 -12.27 -18.39
CA ASP A 385 18.52 -12.19 -19.56
C ASP A 385 19.89 -11.59 -19.21
N SER A 386 20.95 -12.09 -19.84
CA SER A 386 22.31 -11.62 -19.57
C SER A 386 22.54 -10.21 -20.13
N ARG A 387 23.43 -9.43 -19.49
CA ARG A 387 23.85 -8.12 -20.01
C ARG A 387 24.37 -8.24 -21.45
N ASP A 388 25.12 -9.31 -21.75
CA ASP A 388 25.67 -9.54 -23.09
C ASP A 388 24.57 -9.67 -24.15
N MET A 389 23.51 -10.43 -23.87
CA MET A 389 22.40 -10.56 -24.80
C MET A 389 21.68 -9.22 -25.00
N VAL A 390 21.42 -8.49 -23.92
CA VAL A 390 20.75 -7.18 -24.00
C VAL A 390 21.61 -6.18 -24.78
N ALA A 391 22.90 -6.07 -24.46
CA ALA A 391 23.82 -5.14 -25.11
C ALA A 391 24.03 -5.47 -26.60
N ALA A 392 24.16 -6.75 -26.94
CA ALA A 392 24.31 -7.19 -28.33
C ALA A 392 23.05 -6.89 -29.16
N ASN A 393 21.86 -7.07 -28.59
CA ASN A 393 20.60 -6.71 -29.24
C ASN A 393 20.49 -5.19 -29.44
N ILE A 394 20.81 -4.37 -28.43
CA ILE A 394 20.79 -2.91 -28.57
C ILE A 394 21.78 -2.46 -29.66
N LEU A 395 23.01 -2.99 -29.66
CA LEU A 395 24.01 -2.65 -30.68
C LEU A 395 23.54 -3.02 -32.09
N ARG A 396 22.98 -4.23 -32.25
CA ARG A 396 22.42 -4.70 -33.53
C ARG A 396 21.30 -3.78 -34.00
N ASP A 397 20.35 -3.48 -33.13
CA ASP A 397 19.16 -2.71 -33.48
C ASP A 397 19.52 -1.26 -33.82
N LEU A 398 20.49 -0.66 -33.11
CA LEU A 398 21.01 0.68 -33.44
C LEU A 398 21.80 0.72 -34.75
N LYS A 399 22.60 -0.32 -35.04
CA LYS A 399 23.29 -0.45 -36.34
C LYS A 399 22.28 -0.61 -37.49
N GLN A 400 21.25 -1.44 -37.30
CA GLN A 400 20.17 -1.60 -38.28
C GLN A 400 19.42 -0.29 -38.49
N ALA A 401 19.06 0.40 -37.41
CA ALA A 401 18.40 1.69 -37.48
C ALA A 401 19.27 2.74 -38.20
N ALA A 402 20.59 2.75 -37.99
CA ALA A 402 21.49 3.67 -38.68
C ALA A 402 21.54 3.41 -40.20
N ALA A 403 21.38 2.15 -40.61
CA ALA A 403 21.37 1.74 -42.02
C ALA A 403 20.02 2.00 -42.72
N ASP A 404 18.91 1.79 -42.01
CA ASP A 404 17.58 1.76 -42.63
C ASP A 404 16.78 3.07 -42.45
N ILE A 405 17.11 3.88 -41.44
CA ILE A 405 16.35 5.10 -41.19
C ILE A 405 16.53 6.10 -42.35
N ARG A 406 15.47 6.86 -42.62
CA ARG A 406 15.50 7.92 -43.62
C ARG A 406 16.53 8.98 -43.25
N GLU A 407 17.47 9.25 -44.17
CA GLU A 407 18.61 10.15 -43.95
C GLU A 407 18.20 11.56 -43.48
N GLY A 408 17.12 12.12 -44.03
CA GLY A 408 16.57 13.43 -43.64
C GLY A 408 15.47 13.38 -42.58
N GLY A 409 15.14 12.19 -42.05
CA GLY A 409 13.99 12.00 -41.15
C GLY A 409 12.66 12.38 -41.80
N ASN A 410 11.69 12.77 -40.95
CA ASN A 410 10.35 13.21 -41.38
C ASN A 410 10.18 14.74 -41.38
N GLY A 411 11.30 15.46 -41.42
CA GLY A 411 11.33 16.92 -41.35
C GLY A 411 12.38 17.42 -40.37
N ASN A 412 12.35 18.72 -40.10
CA ASN A 412 13.28 19.37 -39.17
C ASN A 412 13.10 18.82 -37.75
N ASN A 413 14.20 18.67 -37.02
CA ASN A 413 14.21 18.21 -35.62
C ASN A 413 13.49 16.86 -35.40
N THR A 414 13.67 15.92 -36.33
CA THR A 414 13.13 14.54 -36.22
C THR A 414 14.25 13.52 -36.13
N VAL A 415 13.93 12.30 -35.70
CA VAL A 415 14.90 11.20 -35.69
C VAL A 415 15.31 10.87 -37.13
N ASN A 416 16.61 10.95 -37.39
CA ASN A 416 17.25 10.68 -38.67
C ASN A 416 18.55 9.89 -38.46
N THR A 417 19.31 9.63 -39.53
CA THR A 417 20.56 8.86 -39.44
C THR A 417 21.60 9.48 -38.49
N ASP A 418 21.71 10.81 -38.44
CA ASP A 418 22.66 11.49 -37.56
C ASP A 418 22.26 11.33 -36.08
N VAL A 419 20.96 11.36 -35.80
CA VAL A 419 20.41 11.10 -34.45
C VAL A 419 20.71 9.68 -34.00
N VAL A 420 20.44 8.69 -34.85
CA VAL A 420 20.69 7.28 -34.52
C VAL A 420 22.17 7.03 -34.31
N ASN A 421 23.03 7.54 -35.18
CA ASN A 421 24.49 7.42 -35.04
C ASN A 421 25.00 8.13 -33.78
N THR A 422 24.43 9.28 -33.42
CA THR A 422 24.77 9.94 -32.16
C THR A 422 24.39 9.07 -30.96
N PHE A 423 23.20 8.48 -30.96
CA PHE A 423 22.77 7.59 -29.88
C PHE A 423 23.60 6.29 -29.82
N LEU A 424 23.88 5.69 -30.97
CA LEU A 424 24.79 4.55 -31.11
C LEU A 424 26.16 4.86 -30.53
N SER A 425 26.73 6.04 -30.83
CA SER A 425 28.03 6.45 -30.28
C SER A 425 28.01 6.54 -28.75
N ARG A 426 26.96 7.13 -28.17
CA ARG A 426 26.79 7.26 -26.71
C ARG A 426 26.67 5.88 -26.04
N PHE A 427 25.77 5.03 -26.55
CA PHE A 427 25.54 3.70 -26.00
C PHE A 427 26.79 2.83 -26.10
N ALA A 428 27.40 2.76 -27.27
CA ALA A 428 28.53 1.88 -27.52
C ALA A 428 29.79 2.34 -26.77
N LEU A 429 29.98 3.66 -26.56
CA LEU A 429 31.05 4.16 -25.71
C LEU A 429 30.86 3.72 -24.25
N PHE A 430 29.65 3.88 -23.71
CA PHE A 430 29.32 3.45 -22.35
C PHE A 430 29.52 1.94 -22.17
N GLU A 431 28.99 1.13 -23.10
CA GLU A 431 29.10 -0.32 -22.99
C GLU A 431 30.55 -0.80 -23.22
N GLY A 432 31.28 -0.20 -24.16
CA GLY A 432 32.67 -0.53 -24.45
C GLY A 432 33.61 -0.21 -23.28
N THR A 433 33.48 0.98 -22.69
CA THR A 433 34.23 1.36 -21.49
C THR A 433 33.86 0.49 -20.30
N TRP A 434 32.56 0.24 -20.06
CA TRP A 434 32.11 -0.67 -19.01
C TRP A 434 32.74 -2.05 -19.15
N ARG A 435 32.67 -2.65 -20.34
CA ARG A 435 33.27 -3.95 -20.63
C ARG A 435 34.76 -3.96 -20.36
N LYS A 436 35.48 -2.93 -20.82
CA LYS A 436 36.93 -2.80 -20.63
C LYS A 436 37.31 -2.75 -19.15
N TYR A 437 36.67 -1.89 -18.37
CA TYR A 437 37.01 -1.69 -16.96
C TYR A 437 36.48 -2.80 -16.03
N HIS A 438 35.55 -3.64 -16.51
CA HIS A 438 35.04 -4.81 -15.77
C HIS A 438 35.58 -6.16 -16.29
N GLY A 439 36.56 -6.15 -17.19
CA GLY A 439 37.19 -7.38 -17.71
C GLY A 439 36.26 -8.26 -18.56
N LEU A 440 35.25 -7.68 -19.22
CA LEU A 440 34.34 -8.38 -20.12
C LEU A 440 34.89 -8.41 -21.55
N GLN A 441 34.48 -9.43 -22.32
CA GLN A 441 34.86 -9.57 -23.73
C GLN A 441 34.20 -8.51 -24.62
N ASP A 442 34.74 -8.35 -25.83
CA ASP A 442 34.22 -7.50 -26.92
C ASP A 442 34.20 -6.00 -26.64
N ALA A 443 34.93 -5.49 -25.63
CA ALA A 443 35.03 -4.05 -25.36
C ALA A 443 35.39 -3.24 -26.62
N ASP A 444 36.39 -3.72 -27.38
CA ASP A 444 36.85 -3.06 -28.62
C ASP A 444 35.77 -3.03 -29.70
N THR A 445 34.88 -4.04 -29.78
CA THR A 445 33.76 -4.06 -30.74
C THR A 445 32.80 -2.88 -30.50
N TYR A 446 32.50 -2.58 -29.24
CA TYR A 446 31.63 -1.46 -28.87
C TYR A 446 32.37 -0.13 -28.97
N LEU A 447 33.63 -0.05 -28.55
CA LEU A 447 34.45 1.16 -28.71
C LEU A 447 34.62 1.53 -30.20
N GLN A 448 34.86 0.55 -31.08
CA GLN A 448 34.95 0.79 -32.51
C GLN A 448 33.61 1.24 -33.08
N ALA A 449 32.51 0.58 -32.72
CA ALA A 449 31.18 1.01 -33.13
C ALA A 449 30.85 2.44 -32.66
N ALA A 450 31.34 2.84 -31.48
CA ALA A 450 31.19 4.19 -30.97
C ALA A 450 31.95 5.21 -31.83
N ALA A 451 33.22 4.90 -32.14
CA ALA A 451 34.07 5.74 -32.98
C ALA A 451 33.51 5.86 -34.41
N ASP A 452 33.09 4.76 -35.02
CA ASP A 452 32.53 4.74 -36.38
C ASP A 452 31.24 5.55 -36.48
N ALA A 453 30.33 5.37 -35.52
CA ALA A 453 29.06 6.10 -35.49
C ALA A 453 29.28 7.60 -35.26
N ALA A 454 30.20 7.97 -34.36
CA ALA A 454 30.53 9.38 -34.13
C ALA A 454 31.19 10.00 -35.37
N LEU A 455 32.11 9.28 -36.01
CA LEU A 455 32.80 9.73 -37.21
C LEU A 455 31.83 9.89 -38.39
N ALA A 456 30.82 9.03 -38.52
CA ALA A 456 29.76 9.15 -39.52
C ALA A 456 29.03 10.50 -39.41
N VAL A 457 28.71 10.94 -38.20
CA VAL A 457 28.08 12.25 -37.95
C VAL A 457 29.06 13.39 -38.21
N ILE A 458 30.30 13.28 -37.74
CA ILE A 458 31.35 14.31 -37.94
C ILE A 458 31.60 14.57 -39.43
N ASN A 459 31.68 13.50 -40.23
CA ASN A 459 31.99 13.59 -41.65
C ASN A 459 30.87 14.20 -42.50
N THR A 460 29.64 14.30 -41.97
CA THR A 460 28.55 15.02 -42.67
C THR A 460 28.87 16.49 -42.89
N GLY A 461 29.67 17.10 -42.00
CA GLY A 461 29.96 18.54 -42.00
C GLY A 461 28.73 19.43 -41.76
N LYS A 462 27.58 18.87 -41.36
CA LYS A 462 26.32 19.60 -41.14
C LYS A 462 26.35 20.45 -39.87
N TYR A 463 27.21 20.12 -38.91
CA TYR A 463 27.20 20.67 -37.56
C TYR A 463 28.53 21.34 -37.20
N SER A 464 28.48 22.31 -36.28
CA SER A 464 29.65 23.00 -35.74
C SER A 464 29.52 23.26 -34.25
N VAL A 465 30.65 23.46 -33.56
CA VAL A 465 30.67 23.71 -32.11
C VAL A 465 30.02 25.07 -31.81
N ASN A 466 29.16 25.11 -30.79
CA ASN A 466 28.54 26.35 -30.37
C ASN A 466 29.57 27.28 -29.72
N PRO A 467 29.64 28.56 -30.13
CA PRO A 467 30.50 29.53 -29.46
C PRO A 467 30.09 29.81 -28.00
N SER A 468 28.84 29.51 -27.62
CA SER A 468 28.32 29.66 -26.25
C SER A 468 27.72 28.36 -25.73
N TYR A 469 28.40 27.74 -24.76
CA TYR A 469 27.88 26.54 -24.08
C TYR A 469 26.58 26.82 -23.31
N ASP A 470 26.44 28.02 -22.76
CA ASP A 470 25.25 28.41 -21.98
C ASP A 470 24.01 28.55 -22.87
N ALA A 471 24.17 29.11 -24.07
CA ALA A 471 23.08 29.27 -25.04
C ALA A 471 22.41 27.93 -25.37
N LEU A 472 23.15 26.82 -25.36
CA LEU A 472 22.60 25.48 -25.61
C LEU A 472 21.48 25.09 -24.64
N PHE A 473 21.52 25.57 -23.40
CA PHE A 473 20.58 25.18 -22.34
C PHE A 473 19.62 26.31 -21.93
N ASN A 474 19.83 27.51 -22.46
CA ASN A 474 19.10 28.71 -22.07
C ASN A 474 18.49 29.50 -23.23
N SER A 475 18.65 29.08 -24.49
CA SER A 475 17.95 29.65 -25.65
C SER A 475 16.48 29.23 -25.68
N GLU A 476 15.56 30.15 -25.97
CA GLU A 476 14.13 29.85 -26.15
C GLU A 476 13.87 28.95 -27.36
N ASP A 477 14.62 29.18 -28.43
CA ASP A 477 14.52 28.45 -29.71
C ASP A 477 15.91 27.89 -30.09
N LEU A 478 15.97 26.58 -30.30
CA LEU A 478 17.18 25.89 -30.79
C LEU A 478 17.09 25.56 -32.29
N THR A 479 16.03 25.99 -32.98
CA THR A 479 15.85 25.79 -34.41
C THR A 479 17.00 26.44 -35.20
N GLY A 480 17.65 25.64 -36.05
CA GLY A 480 18.77 26.11 -36.87
C GLY A 480 20.10 26.29 -36.12
N ALA A 481 20.17 25.97 -34.83
CA ALA A 481 21.42 26.00 -34.08
C ALA A 481 22.40 24.94 -34.63
N ALA A 482 23.52 25.39 -35.21
CA ALA A 482 24.48 24.52 -35.91
C ALA A 482 25.11 23.42 -35.03
N SER A 483 25.06 23.57 -33.71
CA SER A 483 25.59 22.60 -32.74
C SER A 483 24.57 21.56 -32.27
N ILE A 484 23.30 21.67 -32.68
CA ILE A 484 22.21 20.83 -32.19
C ILE A 484 21.83 19.79 -33.25
N ILE A 485 21.84 18.52 -32.85
CA ILE A 485 21.45 17.39 -33.72
C ILE A 485 19.98 17.04 -33.49
N LEU A 486 19.55 17.03 -32.23
CA LEU A 486 18.16 16.82 -31.83
C LEU A 486 17.88 17.60 -30.55
N PHE A 487 16.72 18.22 -30.47
CA PHE A 487 16.26 18.90 -29.27
C PHE A 487 14.78 18.67 -29.03
N ARG A 488 14.37 18.77 -27.77
CA ARG A 488 12.97 18.88 -27.41
C ARG A 488 12.54 20.31 -27.71
N GLN A 489 11.71 20.48 -28.73
CA GLN A 489 11.04 21.73 -29.01
C GLN A 489 9.83 21.90 -28.08
N TYR A 490 9.60 23.10 -27.56
CA TYR A 490 8.38 23.41 -26.82
C TYR A 490 7.55 24.49 -27.52
N THR A 491 6.26 24.17 -27.73
CA THR A 491 5.30 25.05 -28.38
C THR A 491 4.35 25.62 -27.34
N GLY A 492 4.15 26.95 -27.36
CA GLY A 492 3.25 27.62 -26.43
C GLY A 492 1.82 27.07 -26.51
N GLY A 493 1.17 26.93 -25.34
CA GLY A 493 -0.19 26.41 -25.23
C GLY A 493 -0.32 24.88 -25.24
N GLU A 494 0.79 24.14 -25.37
CA GLU A 494 0.81 22.68 -25.22
C GLU A 494 1.28 22.27 -23.81
N LEU A 495 0.56 21.35 -23.18
CA LEU A 495 0.95 20.79 -21.88
C LEU A 495 2.16 19.86 -22.04
N GLY A 496 3.29 20.21 -21.43
CA GLY A 496 4.54 19.44 -21.47
C GLY A 496 5.10 19.03 -20.11
N HIS A 497 6.19 18.26 -20.11
CA HIS A 497 6.94 17.96 -18.89
C HIS A 497 7.57 19.22 -18.30
N ASN A 498 7.35 19.49 -17.02
CA ASN A 498 7.66 20.78 -16.37
C ASN A 498 9.13 21.02 -15.98
N TYR A 499 10.11 20.35 -16.59
CA TYR A 499 11.53 20.41 -16.15
C TYR A 499 12.09 21.84 -16.18
N THR A 500 12.10 22.44 -17.38
CA THR A 500 12.73 23.75 -17.63
C THR A 500 11.93 24.85 -16.92
N ARG A 501 10.60 24.76 -16.89
CA ARG A 501 9.74 25.62 -16.06
C ARG A 501 10.08 25.53 -14.57
N ARG A 502 10.09 24.34 -13.96
CA ARG A 502 10.30 24.20 -12.50
C ARG A 502 11.68 24.65 -12.06
N ILE A 503 12.69 24.50 -12.92
CA ILE A 503 14.01 25.04 -12.63
C ILE A 503 14.00 26.57 -12.58
N ARG A 504 13.14 27.23 -13.39
CA ARG A 504 13.05 28.69 -13.53
C ARG A 504 12.00 29.37 -12.65
N THR A 505 11.00 28.62 -12.19
CA THR A 505 9.91 29.09 -11.34
C THR A 505 10.15 28.66 -9.91
N GLY A 506 9.52 29.33 -8.94
CA GLY A 506 9.45 29.05 -7.49
C GLY A 506 9.33 27.59 -6.99
N GLU A 507 9.21 26.60 -7.87
CA GLU A 507 8.97 25.17 -7.65
C GLU A 507 10.24 24.30 -7.85
N LEU A 508 11.43 24.88 -7.81
CA LEU A 508 12.69 24.16 -8.01
C LEU A 508 12.93 23.17 -6.87
N THR A 509 12.76 21.89 -7.18
CA THR A 509 13.01 20.74 -6.28
C THR A 509 13.94 19.70 -6.90
N PHE A 510 14.61 20.02 -8.02
CA PHE A 510 15.53 19.09 -8.68
C PHE A 510 16.94 19.25 -8.11
N GLU A 511 17.53 18.12 -7.75
CA GLU A 511 18.85 18.05 -7.14
C GLU A 511 19.71 16.94 -7.75
N ALA A 512 21.02 17.14 -7.74
CA ALA A 512 21.99 16.14 -8.11
C ALA A 512 22.25 15.20 -6.93
N THR A 513 22.54 13.93 -7.22
CA THR A 513 23.12 13.05 -6.21
C THR A 513 24.53 13.53 -5.85
N LYS A 514 24.96 13.25 -4.63
CA LYS A 514 26.34 13.48 -4.20
C LYS A 514 27.34 12.84 -5.17
N ASP A 515 27.07 11.62 -5.62
CA ASP A 515 27.94 10.91 -6.57
C ASP A 515 28.11 11.65 -7.89
N LEU A 516 27.04 12.29 -8.40
CA LEU A 516 27.12 13.13 -9.61
C LEU A 516 27.95 14.40 -9.37
N VAL A 517 27.84 15.01 -8.19
CA VAL A 517 28.67 16.17 -7.82
C VAL A 517 30.14 15.75 -7.72
N ASP A 518 30.41 14.59 -7.14
CA ASP A 518 31.76 14.06 -6.94
C ASP A 518 32.40 13.57 -8.25
N SER A 519 31.60 13.20 -9.27
CA SER A 519 32.12 12.77 -10.57
C SER A 519 32.72 13.89 -11.43
N TYR A 520 32.46 15.17 -11.10
CA TYR A 520 33.15 16.27 -11.78
C TYR A 520 34.66 16.22 -11.49
N LEU A 521 35.49 16.52 -12.48
CA LEU A 521 36.92 16.58 -12.26
C LEU A 521 37.30 17.78 -11.36
N CYS A 522 38.51 17.72 -10.83
CA CYS A 522 39.17 18.86 -10.22
C CYS A 522 39.76 19.78 -11.29
N SER A 523 40.18 20.99 -10.89
CA SER A 523 40.74 22.01 -11.77
C SER A 523 42.03 21.57 -12.47
N ASP A 524 42.71 20.53 -11.96
CA ASP A 524 43.87 19.88 -12.58
C ASP A 524 43.52 18.76 -13.58
N GLY A 525 42.22 18.51 -13.78
CA GLY A 525 41.70 17.48 -14.68
C GLY A 525 41.74 16.05 -14.12
N LYS A 526 41.93 15.88 -12.80
CA LYS A 526 41.90 14.55 -12.15
C LYS A 526 40.58 14.34 -11.37
N PRO A 527 40.11 13.10 -11.19
CA PRO A 527 39.03 12.79 -10.24
C PRO A 527 39.42 13.20 -8.82
N ILE A 528 38.43 13.52 -7.98
CA ILE A 528 38.64 13.94 -6.59
C ILE A 528 39.52 12.97 -5.79
N SER A 529 39.43 11.66 -6.07
CA SER A 529 40.18 10.61 -5.39
C SER A 529 41.68 10.57 -5.72
N THR A 530 42.12 11.32 -6.72
CA THR A 530 43.50 11.29 -7.24
C THR A 530 44.09 12.68 -7.48
N SER A 531 43.33 13.73 -7.15
CA SER A 531 43.69 15.11 -7.39
C SER A 531 44.41 15.69 -6.18
N ASP A 532 45.63 16.19 -6.40
CA ASP A 532 46.42 16.84 -5.35
C ASP A 532 45.91 18.25 -5.04
N VAL A 533 45.02 18.80 -5.89
CA VAL A 533 44.38 20.12 -5.70
C VAL A 533 43.00 20.02 -5.06
N PHE A 534 42.45 18.81 -4.91
CA PHE A 534 41.28 18.60 -4.08
C PHE A 534 41.73 18.55 -2.63
N GLU A 535 41.60 19.68 -1.93
CA GLU A 535 41.90 19.73 -0.50
C GLU A 535 40.87 18.89 0.27
N ASP A 536 41.20 17.64 0.60
CA ASP A 536 40.63 16.99 1.77
C ASP A 536 41.07 17.84 2.96
N ALA A 537 40.24 18.74 3.49
CA ALA A 537 40.59 19.42 4.74
C ALA A 537 40.50 18.41 5.90
N PRO A 538 41.61 17.88 6.45
CA PRO A 538 41.57 16.98 7.59
C PRO A 538 41.89 17.86 8.81
N GLY A 539 40.85 18.38 9.44
CA GLY A 539 41.00 19.33 10.54
C GLY A 539 39.93 19.17 11.60
N GLU A 540 39.78 17.96 12.13
CA GLU A 540 39.43 17.59 13.52
C GLU A 540 38.86 16.17 13.53
N GLU A 541 39.50 15.27 14.30
CA GLU A 541 39.02 13.91 14.57
C GLU A 541 37.57 13.94 15.06
N GLY A 542 36.67 13.28 14.32
CA GLY A 542 35.28 13.04 14.76
C GLY A 542 34.17 13.59 13.86
N LYS A 543 34.47 14.16 12.69
CA LYS A 543 33.44 14.52 11.68
C LYS A 543 33.78 13.97 10.30
N ASP A 544 33.19 12.83 9.97
CA ASP A 544 33.26 12.13 8.69
C ASP A 544 32.54 12.87 7.53
N ARG A 545 32.53 14.21 7.54
CA ARG A 545 31.78 15.05 6.60
C ARG A 545 32.66 16.23 6.14
N LEU A 546 33.20 16.13 4.91
CA LEU A 546 33.49 17.32 4.11
C LEU A 546 32.24 18.22 4.13
N ARG A 547 32.38 19.50 4.48
CA ARG A 547 31.24 20.43 4.40
C ARG A 547 30.81 20.50 2.93
N GLU A 548 29.51 20.67 2.69
CA GLU A 548 28.97 20.80 1.32
C GLU A 548 29.67 21.94 0.55
N TYR A 549 30.11 22.97 1.28
CA TYR A 549 30.94 24.09 0.82
C TYR A 549 32.32 23.67 0.29
N ASP A 550 32.99 22.70 0.92
CA ASP A 550 34.37 22.31 0.58
C ASP A 550 34.39 21.51 -0.75
N ARG A 551 33.32 20.77 -1.04
CA ARG A 551 33.19 19.95 -2.27
C ARG A 551 33.20 20.74 -3.57
N PHE A 552 32.92 22.04 -3.51
CA PHE A 552 32.90 22.91 -4.67
C PHE A 552 34.27 23.57 -4.91
N ARG A 553 35.28 23.38 -4.07
CA ARG A 553 36.60 24.03 -4.27
C ARG A 553 37.49 23.29 -5.28
N ASN A 554 38.28 24.05 -6.04
CA ASN A 554 39.20 23.51 -7.06
C ASN A 554 38.55 22.49 -7.99
N ARG A 555 37.29 22.73 -8.38
CA ARG A 555 36.53 21.84 -9.26
C ARG A 555 36.48 22.38 -10.68
N ASP A 556 36.16 21.48 -11.60
CA ASP A 556 35.83 21.84 -12.97
C ASP A 556 34.71 22.87 -13.00
N ARG A 557 34.91 23.94 -13.78
CA ARG A 557 33.97 25.06 -13.87
C ARG A 557 32.56 24.64 -14.29
N ARG A 558 32.41 23.52 -15.00
CA ARG A 558 31.12 22.96 -15.42
C ARG A 558 30.24 22.54 -14.23
N LEU A 559 30.84 22.28 -13.06
CA LEU A 559 30.09 22.04 -11.83
C LEU A 559 29.27 23.27 -11.46
N TYR A 560 29.90 24.46 -11.44
CA TYR A 560 29.25 25.71 -11.01
C TYR A 560 28.12 26.16 -11.94
N VAL A 561 28.18 25.83 -13.24
CA VAL A 561 27.11 26.16 -14.19
C VAL A 561 25.98 25.12 -14.21
N THR A 562 26.16 23.98 -13.53
CA THR A 562 25.17 22.90 -13.47
C THR A 562 24.49 22.83 -12.11
N ILE A 563 25.27 22.93 -11.04
CA ILE A 563 24.86 22.85 -9.64
C ILE A 563 25.15 24.18 -8.97
N VAL A 564 24.19 24.68 -8.19
CA VAL A 564 24.32 25.97 -7.51
C VAL A 564 25.40 25.82 -6.43
N PRO A 565 26.49 26.60 -6.47
CA PRO A 565 27.46 26.61 -5.38
C PRO A 565 26.79 27.14 -4.11
N PRO A 566 27.19 26.66 -2.92
CA PRO A 566 26.56 27.07 -1.68
C PRO A 566 26.91 28.52 -1.30
N TYR A 567 25.94 29.26 -0.76
CA TYR A 567 26.04 30.68 -0.37
C TYR A 567 25.10 31.05 0.79
N ASN A 568 25.23 32.25 1.37
CA ASN A 568 24.34 32.80 2.39
C ASN A 568 24.11 34.32 2.18
N GLU A 569 23.03 34.89 2.73
CA GLU A 569 22.48 36.24 2.48
C GLU A 569 23.50 37.35 2.63
N ASN A 570 24.49 37.14 3.48
CA ASN A 570 25.50 38.13 3.79
C ASN A 570 26.70 38.01 2.83
N MET A 571 26.44 38.22 1.54
CA MET A 571 27.47 38.28 0.48
C MET A 571 28.57 39.29 0.81
N SER A 572 28.23 40.38 1.51
CA SER A 572 29.17 41.38 2.05
C SER A 572 30.03 40.88 3.22
N ASP A 573 29.59 39.87 3.97
CA ASP A 573 30.16 39.45 5.27
C ASP A 573 30.66 38.00 5.26
N SER A 574 30.66 37.33 4.09
CA SER A 574 31.44 36.09 3.96
C SER A 574 32.91 36.41 4.20
N LYS A 575 33.47 35.88 5.29
CA LYS A 575 34.89 36.04 5.67
C LYS A 575 35.84 35.24 4.79
N ASP A 576 35.30 34.51 3.83
CA ASP A 576 36.02 33.58 2.99
C ASP A 576 36.03 34.09 1.55
N SER A 577 37.15 34.73 1.20
CA SER A 577 37.40 35.34 -0.11
C SER A 577 37.28 34.36 -1.26
N GLU A 578 37.49 33.07 -1.01
CA GLU A 578 37.45 32.02 -2.03
C GLU A 578 36.01 31.75 -2.50
N TYR A 579 35.03 31.76 -1.59
CA TYR A 579 33.61 31.61 -1.96
C TYR A 579 33.07 32.82 -2.72
N LYS A 580 33.54 34.03 -2.39
CA LYS A 580 33.22 35.22 -3.21
C LYS A 580 33.73 35.06 -4.63
N VAL A 581 34.97 34.58 -4.81
CA VAL A 581 35.53 34.27 -6.14
C VAL A 581 34.73 33.19 -6.86
N MET A 582 34.26 32.14 -6.18
CA MET A 582 33.41 31.11 -6.81
C MET A 582 32.04 31.64 -7.23
N LEU A 583 31.45 32.53 -6.45
CA LEU A 583 30.18 33.18 -6.77
C LEU A 583 30.35 34.19 -7.90
N ASP A 584 31.44 34.96 -7.88
CA ASP A 584 31.84 35.84 -8.97
C ASP A 584 32.18 35.03 -10.22
N ASP A 585 32.80 33.85 -10.12
CA ASP A 585 33.10 32.98 -11.26
C ASP A 585 31.84 32.29 -11.80
N ALA A 586 30.84 32.03 -10.95
CA ALA A 586 29.53 31.55 -11.37
C ALA A 586 28.70 32.67 -12.04
N ASP A 587 28.80 33.90 -11.55
CA ASP A 587 28.15 35.08 -12.14
C ASP A 587 28.89 35.56 -13.40
N ASN A 588 30.22 35.44 -13.47
CA ASN A 588 31.07 35.69 -14.65
C ASN A 588 31.17 34.49 -15.60
N ALA A 589 30.72 33.29 -15.19
CA ALA A 589 30.45 32.17 -16.10
C ALA A 589 29.17 32.40 -16.89
N SER A 590 28.34 33.34 -16.44
CA SER A 590 27.32 33.90 -17.30
C SER A 590 27.98 34.76 -18.37
N TRP A 591 27.67 34.46 -19.63
CA TRP A 591 27.93 35.41 -20.69
C TRP A 591 26.98 36.59 -20.46
N THR A 592 27.52 37.80 -20.51
CA THR A 592 26.86 39.05 -20.14
C THR A 592 25.38 39.07 -20.56
N GLY A 593 24.47 38.86 -19.60
CA GLY A 593 23.04 39.04 -19.78
C GLY A 593 22.14 37.79 -19.76
N THR A 594 22.64 36.55 -19.72
CA THR A 594 21.78 35.35 -19.89
C THR A 594 21.54 34.50 -18.64
N LYS A 595 22.51 34.36 -17.72
CA LYS A 595 22.42 33.43 -16.58
C LYS A 595 22.84 34.14 -15.29
N ARG A 596 22.15 33.91 -14.17
CA ARG A 596 22.48 34.48 -12.85
C ARG A 596 22.18 33.45 -11.79
N LEU A 597 22.93 33.45 -10.68
CA LEU A 597 22.60 32.59 -9.55
C LEU A 597 21.10 32.72 -9.20
N PRO A 598 20.39 31.62 -8.89
CA PRO A 598 18.94 31.62 -8.66
C PRO A 598 18.56 32.26 -7.31
N MET A 599 19.06 33.46 -7.05
CA MET A 599 18.83 34.26 -5.86
C MET A 599 17.46 34.92 -5.87
N THR A 600 16.79 35.04 -7.02
CA THR A 600 15.44 35.62 -7.10
C THR A 600 14.54 34.79 -8.00
N ASN A 601 13.30 34.54 -7.59
CA ASN A 601 12.32 33.89 -8.46
C ASN A 601 11.50 34.91 -9.28
N PHE A 602 10.66 34.40 -10.20
CA PHE A 602 9.75 35.21 -11.03
C PHE A 602 8.71 36.03 -10.25
N LYS A 603 8.49 35.75 -8.95
CA LYS A 603 7.63 36.52 -8.04
C LYS A 603 8.40 37.55 -7.22
N GLY A 604 9.69 37.74 -7.47
CA GLY A 604 10.55 38.65 -6.71
C GLY A 604 10.94 38.15 -5.32
N GLN A 605 10.71 36.87 -5.00
CA GLN A 605 11.18 36.29 -3.73
C GLN A 605 12.68 35.99 -3.82
N VAL A 606 13.40 36.29 -2.74
CA VAL A 606 14.86 36.10 -2.66
C VAL A 606 15.17 34.72 -2.03
N CYS A 607 16.07 33.95 -2.65
CA CYS A 607 16.70 32.78 -2.02
C CYS A 607 17.86 33.28 -1.19
N ASN A 608 17.78 33.00 0.09
CA ASN A 608 18.65 33.59 1.08
C ASN A 608 19.96 32.79 1.28
N SER A 609 19.92 31.48 1.06
CA SER A 609 21.09 30.63 1.20
C SER A 609 20.98 29.38 0.32
N GLN A 610 22.11 28.80 -0.05
CA GLN A 610 22.22 27.45 -0.57
C GLN A 610 23.31 26.68 0.21
N PRO A 611 23.07 25.42 0.63
CA PRO A 611 21.87 24.63 0.37
C PRO A 611 20.65 25.14 1.15
N ASN A 612 19.50 25.26 0.49
CA ASN A 612 18.21 25.51 1.14
C ASN A 612 17.50 24.16 1.36
N LEU A 613 17.55 23.62 2.57
CA LEU A 613 17.04 22.27 2.85
C LEU A 613 15.52 22.27 3.07
N MET A 614 14.83 21.25 2.52
CA MET A 614 13.38 21.08 2.65
C MET A 614 12.87 21.11 4.09
N GLU A 615 13.64 20.55 5.03
CA GLU A 615 13.30 20.47 6.46
C GLU A 615 13.61 21.77 7.23
N SER A 616 14.23 22.76 6.59
CA SER A 616 14.53 24.03 7.25
C SER A 616 13.27 24.88 7.44
N SER A 617 13.09 25.41 8.65
CA SER A 617 12.01 26.33 9.01
C SER A 617 12.22 27.76 8.52
N ASN A 618 13.26 28.01 7.71
CA ASN A 618 13.58 29.33 7.20
C ASN A 618 12.51 29.78 6.19
N PHE A 619 12.13 31.05 6.27
CA PHE A 619 10.97 31.66 5.61
C PHE A 619 11.01 31.71 4.07
N THR A 620 12.03 31.14 3.41
CA THR A 620 12.19 31.16 1.95
C THR A 620 11.69 29.86 1.30
N ASN A 621 10.54 29.91 0.65
CA ASN A 621 9.95 28.78 -0.09
C ASN A 621 10.60 28.51 -1.47
N TRP A 622 11.81 29.01 -1.72
CA TRP A 622 12.45 29.00 -3.03
C TRP A 622 13.77 28.21 -3.03
N GLY A 623 13.95 27.28 -3.97
CA GLY A 623 15.17 26.49 -4.15
C GLY A 623 15.38 25.39 -3.10
N LYS A 624 14.28 24.82 -2.56
CA LYS A 624 14.33 23.78 -1.52
C LYS A 624 14.72 22.41 -2.09
N THR A 625 15.73 21.78 -1.50
CA THR A 625 16.22 20.43 -1.89
C THR A 625 16.45 19.56 -0.66
N HIS A 626 16.52 18.22 -0.79
CA HIS A 626 16.74 17.34 0.37
C HIS A 626 18.23 17.16 0.70
N MET A 627 19.09 17.13 -0.31
CA MET A 627 20.54 16.91 -0.22
C MET A 627 21.37 18.19 -0.39
N GLY A 628 20.76 19.30 -0.83
CA GLY A 628 21.44 20.58 -0.96
C GLY A 628 22.15 20.85 -2.29
N PHE A 629 22.14 19.90 -3.24
CA PHE A 629 22.78 20.04 -4.55
C PHE A 629 21.81 20.51 -5.63
N CYS A 630 21.33 21.73 -5.50
CA CYS A 630 20.32 22.31 -6.39
C CYS A 630 20.82 22.39 -7.84
N MET A 631 20.09 21.79 -8.80
CA MET A 631 20.44 21.86 -10.22
C MET A 631 19.84 23.11 -10.87
N TRP A 632 20.68 23.91 -11.53
CA TRP A 632 20.27 25.18 -12.17
C TRP A 632 20.74 25.33 -13.62
N LYS A 633 21.12 24.22 -14.26
CA LYS A 633 21.66 24.22 -15.63
C LYS A 633 20.82 25.02 -16.64
N TYR A 634 19.50 24.86 -16.57
CA TYR A 634 18.51 25.49 -17.44
C TYR A 634 17.92 26.79 -16.85
N TYR A 635 18.47 27.34 -15.77
CA TYR A 635 17.95 28.55 -15.14
C TYR A 635 18.44 29.81 -15.88
N ASN A 636 17.48 30.70 -16.21
CA ASN A 636 17.74 32.05 -16.68
C ASN A 636 16.66 33.02 -16.13
N THR A 637 16.95 34.32 -16.16
CA THR A 637 16.02 35.38 -15.71
C THR A 637 15.46 36.22 -16.86
N THR A 638 15.88 35.94 -18.09
CA THR A 638 15.57 36.73 -19.29
C THR A 638 14.24 36.33 -19.92
N THR A 639 13.81 35.09 -19.76
CA THR A 639 12.56 34.56 -20.30
C THR A 639 11.48 34.58 -19.21
N PRO A 640 10.43 35.41 -19.33
CA PRO A 640 9.35 35.46 -18.33
C PRO A 640 8.53 34.15 -18.34
N SER A 641 8.58 33.37 -17.26
CA SER A 641 7.61 32.30 -17.02
C SER A 641 6.35 32.90 -16.38
N THR A 642 5.38 33.31 -17.20
CA THR A 642 4.22 34.11 -16.77
C THR A 642 3.00 33.28 -16.36
N THR A 643 2.99 31.96 -16.56
CA THR A 643 1.82 31.10 -16.30
C THR A 643 2.16 29.85 -15.47
N ALA A 644 1.29 29.53 -14.50
CA ALA A 644 1.44 28.37 -13.61
C ALA A 644 0.96 27.03 -14.24
N ASN A 645 0.62 27.03 -15.54
CA ASN A 645 -0.21 26.01 -16.18
C ASN A 645 0.56 24.94 -16.99
N SER A 646 1.84 24.71 -16.68
CA SER A 646 2.69 23.69 -17.34
C SER A 646 3.11 24.00 -18.78
N ASP A 647 3.11 25.29 -19.13
CA ASP A 647 3.62 25.80 -20.41
C ASP A 647 5.15 25.98 -20.28
N ASN A 648 5.93 25.23 -21.07
CA ASN A 648 7.37 25.46 -21.17
C ASN A 648 7.63 26.18 -22.49
N THR A 649 8.47 27.21 -22.49
CA THR A 649 8.72 28.05 -23.66
C THR A 649 10.20 28.03 -24.06
N THR A 650 10.93 27.00 -23.66
CA THR A 650 12.37 26.93 -23.91
C THR A 650 12.81 25.53 -24.21
N ASP A 651 13.34 25.40 -25.41
CA ASP A 651 13.90 24.19 -25.98
C ASP A 651 15.00 23.58 -25.12
N ALA A 652 15.08 22.24 -25.15
CA ALA A 652 16.09 21.48 -24.42
C ALA A 652 16.87 20.57 -25.36
N PRO A 653 18.20 20.66 -25.43
CA PRO A 653 18.99 19.83 -26.32
C PRO A 653 18.97 18.38 -25.85
N ILE A 654 18.79 17.43 -26.79
CA ILE A 654 18.83 15.98 -26.54
C ILE A 654 20.19 15.41 -27.00
N PHE A 655 20.60 15.79 -28.22
CA PHE A 655 21.88 15.42 -28.82
C PHE A 655 22.57 16.66 -29.40
N ARG A 656 23.86 16.77 -29.12
CA ARG A 656 24.69 17.93 -29.47
C ARG A 656 25.90 17.48 -30.26
N TYR A 657 26.42 18.34 -31.10
CA TYR A 657 27.60 18.01 -31.89
C TYR A 657 28.86 17.85 -31.04
N GLU A 658 28.99 18.65 -29.99
CA GLU A 658 30.14 18.58 -29.06
C GLU A 658 30.21 17.25 -28.33
N GLU A 659 29.07 16.59 -28.11
CA GLU A 659 29.01 15.24 -27.57
C GLU A 659 29.60 14.21 -28.52
N VAL A 660 29.26 14.30 -29.80
CA VAL A 660 29.74 13.37 -30.81
C VAL A 660 31.27 13.45 -30.92
N LEU A 661 31.81 14.67 -30.90
CA LEU A 661 33.26 14.90 -30.88
C LEU A 661 33.92 14.26 -29.65
N LEU A 662 33.30 14.39 -28.48
CA LEU A 662 33.80 13.79 -27.25
C LEU A 662 33.72 12.26 -27.29
N ASN A 663 32.58 11.71 -27.74
CA ASN A 663 32.40 10.27 -27.86
C ASN A 663 33.45 9.66 -28.79
N TYR A 664 33.75 10.33 -29.90
CA TYR A 664 34.84 9.92 -30.81
C TYR A 664 36.21 9.98 -30.12
N ALA A 665 36.53 11.09 -29.46
CA ALA A 665 37.81 11.26 -28.79
C ALA A 665 38.03 10.22 -27.69
N GLU A 666 37.02 9.97 -26.85
CA GLU A 666 37.06 8.97 -25.77
C GLU A 666 37.16 7.55 -26.34
N ALA A 667 36.35 7.19 -27.35
CA ALA A 667 36.43 5.88 -27.97
C ALA A 667 37.81 5.58 -28.57
N MET A 668 38.41 6.56 -29.26
CA MET A 668 39.74 6.43 -29.86
C MET A 668 40.84 6.33 -28.80
N CYS A 669 40.74 7.13 -27.74
CA CYS A 669 41.66 7.10 -26.62
C CYS A 669 41.61 5.76 -25.87
N GLU A 670 40.41 5.23 -25.63
CA GLU A 670 40.23 3.93 -24.99
C GLU A 670 40.77 2.78 -25.84
N GLN A 671 40.82 2.93 -27.17
CA GLN A 671 41.46 1.99 -28.08
C GLN A 671 42.99 2.17 -28.20
N GLY A 672 43.57 3.17 -27.52
CA GLY A 672 45.01 3.47 -27.61
C GLY A 672 45.43 4.11 -28.93
N ALA A 673 44.50 4.63 -29.72
CA ALA A 673 44.74 5.30 -31.00
C ALA A 673 44.89 6.82 -30.82
N GLY A 674 45.80 7.44 -31.58
CA GLY A 674 45.98 8.91 -31.56
C GLY A 674 44.85 9.65 -32.29
N ILE A 675 44.40 10.78 -31.74
CA ILE A 675 43.36 11.62 -32.33
C ILE A 675 43.91 12.32 -33.59
N ARG A 676 43.30 12.08 -34.76
CA ARG A 676 43.61 12.81 -36.01
C ARG A 676 42.33 13.38 -36.61
N LEU A 677 42.03 14.64 -36.32
CA LEU A 677 41.00 15.42 -37.02
C LEU A 677 41.71 16.26 -38.11
N SER A 678 41.50 15.96 -39.38
CA SER A 678 42.09 16.70 -40.50
C SER A 678 41.06 17.62 -41.18
N ARG A 679 40.96 18.87 -40.73
CA ARG A 679 40.50 20.01 -41.56
C ARG A 679 41.30 21.29 -41.22
N PRO A 680 41.78 22.03 -42.24
CA PRO A 680 42.63 23.20 -42.04
C PRO A 680 41.80 24.48 -41.90
N GLU A 681 41.19 24.72 -40.74
CA GLU A 681 40.65 26.05 -40.39
C GLU A 681 40.42 26.28 -38.87
N ALA A 682 40.85 25.35 -38.01
CA ALA A 682 40.82 25.54 -36.56
C ALA A 682 42.23 25.33 -36.01
N THR A 683 42.96 26.43 -35.78
CA THR A 683 44.28 26.41 -35.17
C THR A 683 44.13 26.09 -33.68
N ILE A 684 44.32 24.82 -33.31
CA ILE A 684 44.23 24.32 -31.93
C ILE A 684 45.62 24.36 -31.30
N THR A 685 45.90 25.38 -30.48
CA THR A 685 47.04 25.44 -29.54
C THR A 685 46.56 25.95 -28.16
N GLY A 686 46.20 25.01 -27.28
CA GLY A 686 45.23 25.01 -26.13
C GLY A 686 45.66 25.26 -24.65
N PRO A 687 45.20 24.46 -23.62
CA PRO A 687 45.88 23.38 -22.83
C PRO A 687 45.19 22.00 -22.99
N GLN A 688 45.96 20.93 -22.75
CA GLN A 688 45.69 19.55 -23.14
C GLN A 688 44.28 19.04 -22.80
N ILE A 689 43.56 18.49 -23.79
CA ILE A 689 42.54 17.47 -23.55
C ILE A 689 43.30 16.25 -23.00
N ARG A 690 43.39 16.14 -21.68
CA ARG A 690 43.96 14.97 -21.00
C ARG A 690 42.94 13.86 -21.08
N CYS A 691 43.14 12.97 -22.04
CA CYS A 691 42.69 11.61 -21.89
C CYS A 691 43.66 10.89 -20.94
N CYS A 692 43.17 10.05 -20.02
CA CYS A 692 43.98 9.40 -19.00
C CYS A 692 45.22 8.71 -19.61
N GLY A 693 46.42 9.16 -19.21
CA GLY A 693 47.67 8.40 -19.35
C GLY A 693 48.54 8.69 -20.58
N LYS A 694 49.24 9.83 -20.58
CA LYS A 694 50.68 10.03 -20.94
C LYS A 694 50.92 11.39 -21.61
N SER A 695 51.88 12.12 -21.05
CA SER A 695 52.34 13.45 -21.50
C SER A 695 53.37 13.36 -22.63
N ALA A 696 53.23 14.18 -23.66
CA ALA A 696 54.36 14.65 -24.48
C ALA A 696 54.19 16.15 -24.75
N GLY A 697 55.26 16.93 -24.55
CA GLY A 697 55.24 18.39 -24.53
C GLY A 697 55.77 19.04 -25.81
N ASN A 698 55.36 20.30 -26.07
CA ASN A 698 56.26 21.38 -26.49
C ASN A 698 55.58 22.77 -26.48
N ALA A 699 56.41 23.80 -26.33
CA ALA A 699 56.13 25.08 -25.66
C ALA A 699 55.66 26.26 -26.55
N ALA A 700 54.47 26.18 -27.16
CA ALA A 700 53.88 27.33 -27.90
C ALA A 700 52.41 27.63 -27.53
N TRP A 701 51.99 27.27 -26.31
CA TRP A 701 50.61 27.14 -25.86
C TRP A 701 50.29 28.09 -24.71
N ASN A 702 49.96 29.37 -24.97
CA ASN A 702 49.69 30.33 -23.88
C ASN A 702 48.52 31.30 -24.09
N SER A 703 47.58 31.06 -25.03
CA SER A 703 46.51 32.07 -25.28
C SER A 703 45.05 31.57 -25.44
N TRP A 704 44.71 30.30 -25.16
CA TRP A 704 43.40 29.72 -25.53
C TRP A 704 42.39 29.46 -24.37
N VAL A 705 42.70 29.82 -23.13
CA VAL A 705 41.91 29.40 -21.94
C VAL A 705 40.55 30.10 -21.76
N LYS A 706 40.13 31.05 -22.61
CA LYS A 706 38.97 31.92 -22.30
C LYS A 706 37.60 31.57 -22.90
N ALA A 707 37.43 30.60 -23.82
CA ALA A 707 36.19 30.59 -24.63
C ALA A 707 35.37 29.29 -24.79
N SER A 708 35.82 28.07 -24.46
CA SER A 708 34.99 26.89 -24.80
C SER A 708 35.19 25.70 -23.87
N HIS A 709 34.17 25.41 -23.05
CA HIS A 709 34.07 24.24 -22.16
C HIS A 709 32.79 23.47 -22.48
N SER A 710 32.86 22.44 -23.32
CA SER A 710 31.77 21.48 -23.56
C SER A 710 31.96 20.22 -22.70
N GLY A 711 30.86 19.62 -22.25
CA GLY A 711 30.90 18.49 -21.31
C GLY A 711 29.83 17.45 -21.55
N ILE A 712 30.27 16.19 -21.38
CA ILE A 712 29.53 14.97 -21.02
C ILE A 712 30.48 14.12 -20.17
N TYR A 713 29.97 13.48 -19.12
CA TYR A 713 30.65 12.37 -18.45
C TYR A 713 29.73 11.16 -18.46
N ALA A 714 30.25 10.06 -18.97
CA ALA A 714 29.81 8.72 -18.64
C ALA A 714 30.39 8.37 -17.26
N ALA A 715 29.52 8.26 -16.25
CA ALA A 715 29.90 7.69 -14.96
C ALA A 715 29.91 6.16 -15.10
N GLY A 716 31.09 5.59 -15.34
CA GLY A 716 31.39 4.19 -15.05
C GLY A 716 31.87 4.09 -13.60
N ARG A 717 31.26 3.20 -12.82
CA ARG A 717 31.83 2.71 -11.55
C ARG A 717 33.05 1.85 -11.82
#